data_AF-A0A833S3D6-F1
#
_entry.id   AF-A0A833S3D6-F1
#
_cell.length_a   1.000
_cell.length_b   1.000
_cell.length_c   1.000
_cell.angle_alpha   90.00
_cell.angle_beta   90.00
_cell.angle_gamma   90.00
#
_symmetry.space_group_name_H-M   'P 1'
#
loop_
_entity.id
_entity.type
_entity.pdbx_description
1 polymer ?
#
loop_
_entity_poly.entity_id
_entity_poly.type
_entity_poly.pdbx_seq_one_letter_code
_entity_poly.pdbx_strand_id
1 'polypeptide(L)'
;MPLRLDIKRKLTARSDRVKSVDLHPTEPWMLCSLYQGNVNIWNHETQMLVKTFEVCDLPVRTAKFVPRKNWVVTGSDDMQVRVFNYNTLERVHSFEAHSDYVRCIAVHPTQPFILTSSDDMLIKLWNWEKGWIGQQVFEGHTHYVMQVVFNPKDNNTFASASLDRTVKVWQLGSSTANFTLDGHEKGVNCVDYYHGGDKPYLISGADDNYVKIWDYQNKTCVQTLEGHTQNICAVCFHPELPIILTGSEDGTVRIWHAGTYRLESSLNYGFERVWTIACLRGSNNVAIGYDESSVIVKVGREEPAVSMDSLGGKIVWAKHSEIQQVNLKALGEETQDGERLPLAVKDMGACEIYPQTIQHNPNGRFLVVCGDGEYIIYTSMALRNKAFGQASEFIWAADTNQYAVRESNTTVKVFKNFKEKKSFKPDFGADGIFGGFLLGVSSGSGLSFFDWEMLKLIRRIDIQPTHVYWAENGSLVALATSDQYFILKYHADAVANAPENSEDIEDAFEMVAEMSEVVKTGLWVGDCFIYTNSVNRINYFVGGEVVTVSHLDRPMYLLGYVPRDNRLYLCDKELSVVSYSLLLSVLEYQTAVMRKDFETADRVLPTVPKEHRTRVAHFLEKQGFKEQALAVSTDPEHRFELALALGDLVTAHSLAKEANSQQKWRQLASLATQKGKLCLAQECLHQAQDFGGLLLLATSTGNASMIQKLGTDADDTGKNNISFLSYFILGDLDKCLDILIKTDRIPEAAFFARTYAPSKISSIVKLWKEKLSTVSKKAGQSLADPEQYENLFPGYREALKVEQFLREESKKKISASAFPNVQPNVERKPFEEMLAAEQATRFTYKVATSTIEMGESTTESLTERLQDLDIGKIISSSTGKSDLPEKIMKTTSSSRPLTVDEDDLDLDLEIDDTIDTTRHHGSHKDFQ
;
A
#
# COMPACT_ATOMS: atom_id res chain seq x y z
N MET A 1 -37.75 17.38 14.55
CA MET A 1 -38.02 17.33 13.08
C MET A 1 -38.04 15.86 12.65
N PRO A 2 -38.51 15.48 11.45
CA PRO A 2 -38.30 14.10 10.96
C PRO A 2 -36.81 13.76 10.93
N LEU A 3 -36.47 12.51 11.20
CA LEU A 3 -35.08 12.03 11.20
C LEU A 3 -34.56 12.09 9.76
N ARG A 4 -33.67 13.05 9.47
CA ARG A 4 -33.14 13.24 8.12
C ARG A 4 -32.11 12.17 7.79
N LEU A 5 -32.57 11.06 7.24
CA LEU A 5 -31.72 9.96 6.78
C LEU A 5 -31.22 10.23 5.36
N ASP A 6 -29.90 10.22 5.15
CA ASP A 6 -29.30 10.19 3.82
C ASP A 6 -29.33 8.75 3.29
N ILE A 7 -30.27 8.47 2.38
CA ILE A 7 -30.51 7.12 1.86
C ILE A 7 -29.87 7.02 0.48
N LYS A 8 -28.81 6.23 0.37
CA LYS A 8 -28.05 6.05 -0.88
C LYS A 8 -28.08 4.60 -1.33
N ARG A 9 -28.44 4.38 -2.59
CA ARG A 9 -28.43 3.05 -3.20
C ARG A 9 -27.01 2.66 -3.60
N LYS A 10 -26.50 1.55 -3.08
CA LYS A 10 -25.15 1.03 -3.37
C LYS A 10 -25.13 0.00 -4.49
N LEU A 11 -26.08 -0.93 -4.47
CA LEU A 11 -26.17 -2.03 -5.43
C LEU A 11 -27.62 -2.20 -5.89
N THR A 12 -27.80 -2.54 -7.14
CA THR A 12 -29.05 -3.06 -7.70
C THR A 12 -28.70 -4.20 -8.64
N ALA A 13 -29.07 -5.41 -8.26
CA ALA A 13 -28.80 -6.62 -9.04
C ALA A 13 -30.13 -7.23 -9.48
N ARG A 14 -30.38 -7.26 -10.78
CA ARG A 14 -31.57 -7.94 -11.32
C ARG A 14 -31.37 -9.45 -11.27
N SER A 15 -32.38 -10.16 -10.82
CA SER A 15 -32.41 -11.61 -10.74
C SER A 15 -33.85 -12.08 -10.68
N ASP A 16 -34.06 -13.39 -10.71
CA ASP A 16 -35.34 -13.95 -10.29
C ASP A 16 -35.65 -13.59 -8.83
N ARG A 17 -36.89 -13.89 -8.43
CA ARG A 17 -37.43 -13.63 -7.10
C ARG A 17 -36.49 -14.06 -5.99
N VAL A 18 -36.07 -13.08 -5.18
CA VAL A 18 -35.15 -13.28 -4.06
C VAL A 18 -35.96 -13.58 -2.81
N LYS A 19 -35.78 -14.76 -2.22
CA LYS A 19 -36.54 -15.21 -1.05
C LYS A 19 -35.86 -14.87 0.28
N SER A 20 -34.54 -14.89 0.32
CA SER A 20 -33.76 -14.49 1.49
C SER A 20 -32.45 -13.84 1.09
N VAL A 21 -32.08 -12.81 1.85
CA VAL A 21 -30.81 -12.11 1.74
C VAL A 21 -30.03 -12.21 3.05
N ASP A 22 -28.71 -12.17 2.93
CA ASP A 22 -27.80 -12.11 4.08
C ASP A 22 -26.57 -11.29 3.73
N LEU A 23 -25.96 -10.67 4.74
CA LEU A 23 -24.76 -9.86 4.58
C LEU A 23 -23.59 -10.52 5.30
N HIS A 24 -22.46 -10.61 4.61
CA HIS A 24 -21.24 -11.10 5.23
C HIS A 24 -20.68 -10.03 6.19
N PRO A 25 -20.19 -10.38 7.39
CA PRO A 25 -19.80 -9.39 8.39
C PRO A 25 -18.47 -8.69 8.14
N THR A 26 -17.55 -9.33 7.38
CA THR A 26 -16.23 -8.75 7.08
C THR A 26 -16.09 -8.38 5.60
N GLU A 27 -16.28 -9.36 4.71
CA GLU A 27 -16.33 -9.13 3.27
C GLU A 27 -17.54 -8.28 2.84
N PRO A 28 -17.41 -7.40 1.81
CA PRO A 28 -18.50 -6.59 1.29
C PRO A 28 -19.47 -7.41 0.41
N TRP A 29 -19.91 -8.57 0.90
CA TRP A 29 -20.69 -9.55 0.16
C TRP A 29 -22.15 -9.59 0.63
N MET A 30 -23.03 -9.70 -0.36
CA MET A 30 -24.45 -9.98 -0.19
C MET A 30 -24.79 -11.34 -0.78
N LEU A 31 -25.40 -12.18 0.04
CA LEU A 31 -25.97 -13.45 -0.36
C LEU A 31 -27.43 -13.26 -0.79
N CYS A 32 -27.84 -13.88 -1.88
CA CYS A 32 -29.20 -13.89 -2.38
C CYS A 32 -29.61 -15.32 -2.72
N SER A 33 -30.66 -15.81 -2.09
CA SER A 33 -31.31 -17.09 -2.45
C SER A 33 -32.49 -16.83 -3.36
N LEU A 34 -32.53 -17.56 -4.49
CA LEU A 34 -33.51 -17.34 -5.54
C LEU A 34 -34.59 -18.41 -5.55
N TYR A 35 -35.77 -18.02 -6.02
CA TYR A 35 -36.92 -18.90 -6.18
C TYR A 35 -36.69 -20.00 -7.23
N GLN A 36 -35.78 -19.80 -8.18
CA GLN A 36 -35.40 -20.83 -9.15
C GLN A 36 -34.59 -21.98 -8.52
N GLY A 37 -33.97 -21.75 -7.35
CA GLY A 37 -33.12 -22.74 -6.68
C GLY A 37 -31.61 -22.44 -6.72
N ASN A 38 -31.25 -21.30 -7.33
CA ASN A 38 -29.89 -20.78 -7.35
C ASN A 38 -29.58 -19.88 -6.15
N VAL A 39 -28.30 -19.80 -5.79
CA VAL A 39 -27.78 -18.86 -4.78
C VAL A 39 -26.67 -18.01 -5.39
N ASN A 40 -26.80 -16.69 -5.24
CA ASN A 40 -25.88 -15.69 -5.76
C ASN A 40 -25.16 -14.98 -4.62
N ILE A 41 -23.86 -14.73 -4.79
CA ILE A 41 -23.03 -13.91 -3.92
C ILE A 41 -22.57 -12.70 -4.73
N TRP A 42 -22.96 -11.51 -4.30
CA TRP A 42 -22.62 -10.24 -4.92
C TRP A 42 -21.64 -9.46 -4.06
N ASN A 43 -20.63 -8.85 -4.66
CA ASN A 43 -19.83 -7.82 -3.99
C ASN A 43 -20.52 -6.47 -4.22
N HIS A 44 -20.97 -5.84 -3.13
CA HIS A 44 -21.76 -4.62 -3.20
C HIS A 44 -20.95 -3.33 -3.29
N GLU A 45 -19.63 -3.40 -3.12
CA GLU A 45 -18.73 -2.26 -3.34
C GLU A 45 -18.27 -2.20 -4.78
N THR A 46 -17.87 -3.35 -5.35
CA THR A 46 -17.46 -3.44 -6.76
C THR A 46 -18.63 -3.64 -7.73
N GLN A 47 -19.83 -3.91 -7.20
CA GLN A 47 -21.06 -4.21 -7.95
C GLN A 47 -20.96 -5.45 -8.87
N MET A 48 -20.02 -6.35 -8.59
CA MET A 48 -19.80 -7.56 -9.38
C MET A 48 -20.41 -8.80 -8.72
N LEU A 49 -20.93 -9.71 -9.55
CA LEU A 49 -21.30 -11.05 -9.11
C LEU A 49 -20.01 -11.82 -8.79
N VAL A 50 -19.84 -12.24 -7.54
CA VAL A 50 -18.68 -13.01 -7.10
C VAL A 50 -18.85 -14.46 -7.53
N LYS A 51 -19.98 -15.06 -7.13
CA LYS A 51 -20.27 -16.48 -7.38
C LYS A 51 -21.76 -16.71 -7.56
N THR A 52 -22.08 -17.71 -8.38
CA THR A 52 -23.43 -18.28 -8.52
C THR A 52 -23.30 -19.79 -8.52
N PHE A 53 -24.19 -20.48 -7.82
CA PHE A 53 -24.24 -21.94 -7.81
C PHE A 53 -25.67 -22.43 -7.61
N GLU A 54 -25.97 -23.56 -8.23
CA GLU A 54 -27.26 -24.22 -8.19
C GLU A 54 -27.32 -25.15 -6.97
N VAL A 55 -28.36 -25.00 -6.16
CA VAL A 55 -28.58 -25.81 -4.95
C VAL A 55 -29.51 -26.98 -5.23
N CYS A 56 -30.61 -26.69 -5.95
CA CYS A 56 -31.64 -27.64 -6.36
C CYS A 56 -32.54 -27.02 -7.45
N ASP A 57 -33.42 -27.82 -8.06
CA ASP A 57 -34.43 -27.35 -9.03
C ASP A 57 -35.67 -26.69 -8.38
N LEU A 58 -35.70 -26.64 -7.05
CA LEU A 58 -36.80 -26.08 -6.25
C LEU A 58 -36.38 -24.78 -5.55
N PRO A 59 -37.35 -23.95 -5.11
CA PRO A 59 -37.04 -22.69 -4.44
C PRO A 59 -36.14 -22.87 -3.20
N VAL A 60 -35.06 -22.07 -3.15
CA VAL A 60 -34.26 -21.90 -1.93
C VAL A 60 -34.85 -20.71 -1.17
N ARG A 61 -35.53 -20.99 -0.05
CA ARG A 61 -36.22 -19.95 0.73
C ARG A 61 -35.30 -19.17 1.63
N THR A 62 -34.26 -19.82 2.13
CA THR A 62 -33.37 -19.24 3.14
C THR A 62 -31.93 -19.61 2.84
N ALA A 63 -31.04 -18.63 2.96
CA ALA A 63 -29.60 -18.85 2.92
C ALA A 63 -28.92 -17.92 3.92
N LYS A 64 -27.95 -18.43 4.67
CA LYS A 64 -27.20 -17.68 5.70
C LYS A 64 -25.71 -17.97 5.65
N PHE A 65 -24.91 -16.93 5.85
CA PHE A 65 -23.47 -17.10 6.03
C PHE A 65 -23.15 -17.71 7.39
N VAL A 66 -22.13 -18.54 7.43
CA VAL A 66 -21.42 -18.97 8.64
C VAL A 66 -19.94 -18.60 8.47
N PRO A 67 -19.57 -17.33 8.73
CA PRO A 67 -18.23 -16.82 8.45
C PRO A 67 -17.13 -17.57 9.22
N ARG A 68 -17.43 -18.02 10.44
CA ARG A 68 -16.51 -18.80 11.30
C ARG A 68 -15.97 -20.08 10.65
N LYS A 69 -16.68 -20.62 9.65
CA LYS A 69 -16.29 -21.85 8.92
C LYS A 69 -16.16 -21.63 7.43
N ASN A 70 -16.31 -20.39 6.97
CA ASN A 70 -16.41 -20.03 5.56
C ASN A 70 -17.53 -20.76 4.80
N TRP A 71 -18.71 -20.91 5.43
CA TRP A 71 -19.84 -21.62 4.83
C TRP A 71 -21.02 -20.72 4.46
N VAL A 72 -21.84 -21.21 3.53
CA VAL A 72 -23.22 -20.81 3.31
C VAL A 72 -24.10 -22.01 3.63
N VAL A 73 -25.10 -21.82 4.49
CA VAL A 73 -26.14 -22.81 4.79
C VAL A 73 -27.42 -22.40 4.08
N THR A 74 -28.03 -23.35 3.36
CA THR A 74 -29.21 -23.13 2.52
C THR A 74 -30.33 -24.07 2.94
N GLY A 75 -31.57 -23.60 2.87
CA GLY A 75 -32.79 -24.39 3.09
C GLY A 75 -33.76 -24.19 1.93
N SER A 76 -34.26 -25.30 1.40
CA SER A 76 -35.05 -25.37 0.17
C SER A 76 -36.37 -26.12 0.35
N ASP A 77 -37.24 -26.01 -0.66
CA ASP A 77 -38.55 -26.67 -0.70
C ASP A 77 -38.46 -28.20 -0.89
N ASP A 78 -37.29 -28.74 -1.23
CA ASP A 78 -37.02 -30.17 -1.23
C ASP A 78 -36.74 -30.75 0.18
N MET A 79 -37.04 -29.98 1.23
CA MET A 79 -36.94 -30.38 2.65
C MET A 79 -35.50 -30.57 3.16
N GLN A 80 -34.51 -30.28 2.31
CA GLN A 80 -33.09 -30.46 2.63
C GLN A 80 -32.47 -29.17 3.16
N VAL A 81 -31.45 -29.36 4.00
CA VAL A 81 -30.47 -28.33 4.34
C VAL A 81 -29.13 -28.71 3.72
N ARG A 82 -28.54 -27.77 2.97
CA ARG A 82 -27.25 -27.95 2.31
C ARG A 82 -26.26 -26.89 2.76
N VAL A 83 -25.01 -27.31 2.91
CA VAL A 83 -23.90 -26.48 3.39
C VAL A 83 -22.82 -26.47 2.34
N PHE A 84 -22.46 -25.28 1.90
CA PHE A 84 -21.43 -25.05 0.88
C PHE A 84 -20.29 -24.25 1.48
N ASN A 85 -19.06 -24.55 1.12
CA ASN A 85 -17.94 -23.66 1.39
C ASN A 85 -17.93 -22.56 0.33
N TYR A 86 -18.06 -21.28 0.72
CA TYR A 86 -18.14 -20.22 -0.28
C TYR A 86 -16.81 -19.92 -0.98
N ASN A 87 -15.68 -20.33 -0.41
CA ASN A 87 -14.36 -20.18 -1.05
C ASN A 87 -14.14 -21.22 -2.14
N THR A 88 -14.52 -22.49 -1.92
CA THR A 88 -14.30 -23.59 -2.89
C THR A 88 -15.54 -23.95 -3.71
N LEU A 89 -16.73 -23.54 -3.28
CA LEU A 89 -18.05 -23.98 -3.78
C LEU A 89 -18.35 -25.47 -3.60
N GLU A 90 -17.53 -26.18 -2.83
CA GLU A 90 -17.78 -27.59 -2.54
C GLU A 90 -18.91 -27.73 -1.52
N ARG A 91 -19.77 -28.72 -1.76
CA ARG A 91 -20.82 -29.11 -0.83
C ARG A 91 -20.19 -29.88 0.34
N VAL A 92 -20.18 -29.26 1.51
CA VAL A 92 -19.65 -29.81 2.76
C VAL A 92 -20.60 -30.85 3.34
N HIS A 93 -21.91 -30.56 3.34
CA HIS A 93 -22.92 -31.47 3.86
C HIS A 93 -24.27 -31.26 3.18
N SER A 94 -25.08 -32.32 3.14
CA SER A 94 -26.50 -32.31 2.78
C SER A 94 -27.26 -33.25 3.71
N PHE A 95 -28.43 -32.87 4.19
CA PHE A 95 -29.31 -33.77 4.96
C PHE A 95 -30.76 -33.30 4.90
N GLU A 96 -31.69 -34.25 5.07
CA GLU A 96 -33.12 -33.98 5.18
C GLU A 96 -33.41 -33.45 6.59
N ALA A 97 -33.79 -32.17 6.69
CA ALA A 97 -34.01 -31.54 7.99
C ALA A 97 -35.47 -31.70 8.44
N HIS A 98 -36.41 -31.58 7.52
CA HIS A 98 -37.84 -31.55 7.80
C HIS A 98 -38.61 -32.47 6.84
N SER A 99 -39.90 -32.68 7.09
CA SER A 99 -40.78 -33.44 6.18
C SER A 99 -41.57 -32.54 5.22
N ASP A 100 -41.33 -31.23 5.27
CA ASP A 100 -41.98 -30.21 4.45
C ASP A 100 -41.03 -29.01 4.23
N TYR A 101 -41.48 -27.97 3.54
CA TYR A 101 -40.66 -26.83 3.12
C TYR A 101 -39.87 -26.19 4.27
N VAL A 102 -38.59 -25.93 4.06
CA VAL A 102 -37.75 -25.21 5.04
C VAL A 102 -37.91 -23.71 4.82
N ARG A 103 -38.48 -23.02 5.80
CA ARG A 103 -38.84 -21.59 5.70
C ARG A 103 -37.70 -20.67 6.10
N CYS A 104 -37.05 -20.94 7.23
CA CYS A 104 -36.04 -20.08 7.79
C CYS A 104 -34.91 -20.87 8.43
N ILE A 105 -33.69 -20.31 8.36
CA ILE A 105 -32.52 -20.79 9.09
C ILE A 105 -31.97 -19.63 9.92
N ALA A 106 -31.77 -19.87 11.21
CA ALA A 106 -31.06 -18.95 12.09
C ALA A 106 -29.77 -19.61 12.58
N VAL A 107 -28.64 -18.91 12.42
CA VAL A 107 -27.33 -19.37 12.88
C VAL A 107 -27.08 -18.80 14.26
N HIS A 108 -26.69 -19.65 15.20
CA HIS A 108 -26.36 -19.19 16.55
C HIS A 108 -25.03 -18.41 16.54
N PRO A 109 -24.94 -17.24 17.20
CA PRO A 109 -23.78 -16.34 17.08
C PRO A 109 -22.47 -16.88 17.68
N THR A 110 -22.53 -17.68 18.76
CA THR A 110 -21.31 -18.16 19.47
C THR A 110 -21.12 -19.67 19.44
N GLN A 111 -22.17 -20.44 19.77
CA GLN A 111 -22.19 -21.91 19.74
C GLN A 111 -22.39 -22.47 18.32
N PRO A 112 -22.02 -23.75 18.09
CA PRO A 112 -22.07 -24.39 16.78
C PRO A 112 -23.47 -24.93 16.41
N PHE A 113 -24.48 -24.05 16.47
CA PHE A 113 -25.87 -24.43 16.27
C PHE A 113 -26.54 -23.71 15.08
N ILE A 114 -27.41 -24.43 14.38
CA ILE A 114 -28.42 -23.84 13.51
C ILE A 114 -29.81 -24.22 13.98
N LEU A 115 -30.75 -23.28 13.88
CA LEU A 115 -32.18 -23.53 13.97
C LEU A 115 -32.76 -23.56 12.56
N THR A 116 -33.64 -24.52 12.31
CA THR A 116 -34.42 -24.62 11.08
C THR A 116 -35.91 -24.58 11.43
N SER A 117 -36.70 -23.85 10.65
CA SER A 117 -38.16 -23.82 10.77
C SER A 117 -38.81 -24.29 9.48
N SER A 118 -39.97 -24.93 9.59
CA SER A 118 -40.63 -25.56 8.44
C SER A 118 -42.16 -25.52 8.51
N ASP A 119 -42.78 -25.88 7.40
CA ASP A 119 -44.21 -26.11 7.25
C ASP A 119 -44.69 -27.38 7.98
N ASP A 120 -43.78 -28.27 8.40
CA ASP A 120 -44.09 -29.41 9.27
C ASP A 120 -44.47 -29.01 10.72
N MET A 121 -44.60 -27.70 10.99
CA MET A 121 -44.95 -27.07 12.26
C MET A 121 -43.86 -27.18 13.34
N LEU A 122 -42.69 -27.71 12.98
CA LEU A 122 -41.59 -27.94 13.91
C LEU A 122 -40.48 -26.91 13.73
N ILE A 123 -39.76 -26.69 14.82
CA ILE A 123 -38.46 -26.03 14.81
C ILE A 123 -37.44 -27.06 15.29
N LYS A 124 -36.32 -27.20 14.59
CA LYS A 124 -35.27 -28.17 14.94
C LYS A 124 -33.94 -27.48 15.16
N LEU A 125 -33.22 -27.92 16.20
CA LEU A 125 -31.88 -27.47 16.54
C LEU A 125 -30.85 -28.51 16.09
N TRP A 126 -29.91 -28.09 15.26
CA TRP A 126 -28.85 -28.95 14.73
C TRP A 126 -27.49 -28.49 15.22
N ASN A 127 -26.60 -29.44 15.49
CA ASN A 127 -25.21 -29.16 15.87
C ASN A 127 -24.25 -29.72 14.83
N TRP A 128 -23.49 -28.85 14.17
CA TRP A 128 -22.57 -29.25 13.11
C TRP A 128 -21.26 -29.88 13.62
N GLU A 129 -20.85 -29.63 14.86
CA GLU A 129 -19.67 -30.29 15.46
C GLU A 129 -19.95 -31.73 15.87
N LYS A 130 -21.21 -32.04 16.19
CA LYS A 130 -21.67 -33.40 16.48
C LYS A 130 -22.25 -34.09 15.25
N GLY A 131 -21.69 -33.83 14.07
CA GLY A 131 -22.10 -34.49 12.82
C GLY A 131 -23.54 -34.17 12.38
N TRP A 132 -24.00 -32.94 12.58
CA TRP A 132 -25.34 -32.47 12.19
C TRP A 132 -26.48 -33.28 12.80
N ILE A 133 -26.31 -33.77 14.03
CA ILE A 133 -27.39 -34.43 14.77
C ILE A 133 -28.42 -33.38 15.23
N GLY A 134 -29.70 -33.68 15.02
CA GLY A 134 -30.82 -32.93 15.59
C GLY A 134 -30.85 -33.12 17.10
N GLN A 135 -30.40 -32.12 17.84
CA GLN A 135 -30.30 -32.20 19.31
C GLN A 135 -31.66 -32.02 19.98
N GLN A 136 -32.50 -31.17 19.40
CA GLN A 136 -33.77 -30.80 20.01
C GLN A 136 -34.79 -30.47 18.94
N VAL A 137 -36.04 -30.84 19.22
CA VAL A 137 -37.23 -30.48 18.45
C VAL A 137 -38.12 -29.64 19.37
N PHE A 138 -38.60 -28.52 18.86
CA PHE A 138 -39.54 -27.64 19.57
C PHE A 138 -40.92 -27.81 18.95
N GLU A 139 -41.84 -28.33 19.75
CA GLU A 139 -43.22 -28.61 19.35
C GLU A 139 -44.17 -27.67 20.09
N GLY A 140 -45.15 -27.10 19.38
CA GLY A 140 -46.16 -26.26 20.02
C GLY A 140 -46.84 -25.23 19.11
N HIS A 141 -46.30 -24.99 17.91
CA HIS A 141 -47.04 -24.29 16.86
C HIS A 141 -48.06 -25.23 16.21
N THR A 142 -49.16 -24.64 15.72
CA THR A 142 -50.26 -25.40 15.08
C THR A 142 -50.37 -25.16 13.57
N HIS A 143 -49.46 -24.35 13.03
CA HIS A 143 -49.35 -24.05 11.61
C HIS A 143 -47.87 -23.78 11.26
N TYR A 144 -47.61 -23.60 9.97
CA TYR A 144 -46.31 -23.27 9.37
C TYR A 144 -45.50 -22.25 10.19
N VAL A 145 -44.24 -22.58 10.45
CA VAL A 145 -43.32 -21.70 11.18
C VAL A 145 -42.50 -20.92 10.17
N MET A 146 -42.89 -19.67 9.97
CA MET A 146 -42.41 -18.82 8.87
C MET A 146 -41.00 -18.27 9.13
N GLN A 147 -40.69 -17.88 10.35
CA GLN A 147 -39.39 -17.30 10.69
C GLN A 147 -38.97 -17.65 12.12
N VAL A 148 -37.66 -17.83 12.32
CA VAL A 148 -37.01 -17.97 13.63
C VAL A 148 -35.86 -16.99 13.76
N VAL A 149 -35.68 -16.38 14.93
CA VAL A 149 -34.60 -15.42 15.21
C VAL A 149 -34.09 -15.60 16.64
N PHE A 150 -32.78 -15.69 16.80
CA PHE A 150 -32.14 -15.70 18.12
C PHE A 150 -32.21 -14.32 18.78
N ASN A 151 -32.38 -14.31 20.10
CA ASN A 151 -32.29 -13.07 20.85
C ASN A 151 -30.83 -12.59 20.91
N PRO A 152 -30.52 -11.38 20.39
CA PRO A 152 -29.14 -10.88 20.35
C PRO A 152 -28.58 -10.50 21.73
N LYS A 153 -29.44 -10.33 22.75
CA LYS A 153 -29.05 -10.01 24.13
C LYS A 153 -28.82 -11.26 24.98
N ASP A 154 -29.64 -12.29 24.75
CA ASP A 154 -29.51 -13.61 25.39
C ASP A 154 -29.57 -14.72 24.34
N ASN A 155 -28.40 -15.19 23.92
CA ASN A 155 -28.24 -16.20 22.88
C ASN A 155 -28.89 -17.54 23.23
N ASN A 156 -29.30 -17.77 24.48
CA ASN A 156 -29.99 -18.98 24.91
C ASN A 156 -31.49 -18.98 24.56
N THR A 157 -32.03 -17.85 24.13
CA THR A 157 -33.45 -17.68 23.77
C THR A 157 -33.64 -17.34 22.30
N PHE A 158 -34.78 -17.73 21.73
CA PHE A 158 -35.14 -17.39 20.36
C PHE A 158 -36.66 -17.22 20.23
N ALA A 159 -37.09 -16.46 19.23
CA ALA A 159 -38.49 -16.26 18.89
C ALA A 159 -38.83 -16.98 17.57
N SER A 160 -40.07 -17.41 17.45
CA SER A 160 -40.63 -17.96 16.22
C SER A 160 -41.94 -17.28 15.87
N ALA A 161 -42.12 -17.01 14.58
CA ALA A 161 -43.37 -16.53 13.99
C ALA A 161 -44.06 -17.68 13.25
N SER A 162 -45.36 -17.81 13.44
CA SER A 162 -46.17 -18.83 12.76
C SER A 162 -47.46 -18.26 12.19
N LEU A 163 -47.97 -18.95 11.16
CA LEU A 163 -49.28 -18.68 10.60
C LEU A 163 -50.44 -19.03 11.55
N ASP A 164 -50.16 -19.64 12.70
CA ASP A 164 -51.13 -19.83 13.79
C ASP A 164 -51.49 -18.54 14.55
N ARG A 165 -51.05 -17.38 14.04
CA ARG A 165 -51.27 -16.01 14.56
C ARG A 165 -50.42 -15.68 15.78
N THR A 166 -49.57 -16.60 16.23
CA THR A 166 -48.79 -16.41 17.44
C THR A 166 -47.30 -16.22 17.18
N VAL A 167 -46.66 -15.48 18.08
CA VAL A 167 -45.21 -15.46 18.23
C VAL A 167 -44.86 -16.20 19.52
N LYS A 168 -44.03 -17.23 19.43
CA LYS A 168 -43.58 -18.02 20.60
C LYS A 168 -42.13 -17.72 20.90
N VAL A 169 -41.80 -17.57 22.17
CA VAL A 169 -40.42 -17.43 22.64
C VAL A 169 -40.01 -18.71 23.35
N TRP A 170 -38.85 -19.22 22.98
CA TRP A 170 -38.31 -20.50 23.39
C TRP A 170 -36.95 -20.31 24.06
N GLN A 171 -36.54 -21.34 24.79
CA GLN A 171 -35.22 -21.42 25.40
C GLN A 171 -34.56 -22.74 24.99
N LEU A 172 -33.27 -22.69 24.65
CA LEU A 172 -32.52 -23.90 24.34
C LEU A 172 -32.48 -24.81 25.59
N GLY A 173 -32.77 -26.10 25.40
CA GLY A 173 -32.91 -27.07 26.49
C GLY A 173 -34.34 -27.26 27.03
N SER A 174 -35.29 -26.38 26.69
CA SER A 174 -36.72 -26.58 27.00
C SER A 174 -37.50 -26.98 25.76
N SER A 175 -38.26 -28.08 25.81
CA SER A 175 -39.14 -28.51 24.71
C SER A 175 -40.44 -27.70 24.61
N THR A 176 -40.76 -26.92 25.64
CA THR A 176 -41.95 -26.06 25.69
C THR A 176 -41.56 -24.58 25.53
N ALA A 177 -42.45 -23.81 24.91
CA ALA A 177 -42.29 -22.36 24.79
C ALA A 177 -42.40 -21.69 26.16
N ASN A 178 -41.54 -20.71 26.42
CA ASN A 178 -41.54 -19.92 27.66
C ASN A 178 -42.83 -19.09 27.79
N PHE A 179 -43.25 -18.48 26.68
CA PHE A 179 -44.54 -17.79 26.56
C PHE A 179 -44.94 -17.65 25.09
N THR A 180 -46.22 -17.34 24.88
CA THR A 180 -46.83 -17.09 23.57
C THR A 180 -47.41 -15.68 23.58
N LEU A 181 -47.16 -14.94 22.50
CA LEU A 181 -47.76 -13.64 22.21
C LEU A 181 -48.84 -13.85 21.15
N ASP A 182 -50.04 -13.35 21.43
CA ASP A 182 -51.21 -13.46 20.58
C ASP A 182 -51.87 -12.08 20.44
N GLY A 183 -52.38 -11.78 19.25
CA GLY A 183 -53.04 -10.50 18.97
C GLY A 183 -53.01 -10.03 17.51
N HIS A 184 -52.40 -10.78 16.59
CA HIS A 184 -52.62 -10.61 15.15
C HIS A 184 -53.90 -11.34 14.72
N GLU A 185 -54.62 -10.79 13.74
CA GLU A 185 -55.87 -11.39 13.26
C GLU A 185 -55.63 -12.50 12.24
N LYS A 186 -54.48 -12.44 11.56
CA LYS A 186 -54.02 -13.43 10.57
C LYS A 186 -52.61 -13.93 10.92
N GLY A 187 -52.08 -14.82 10.09
CA GLY A 187 -50.81 -15.47 10.31
C GLY A 187 -49.62 -14.49 10.36
N VAL A 188 -48.66 -14.78 11.23
CA VAL A 188 -47.44 -13.98 11.41
C VAL A 188 -46.35 -14.54 10.49
N ASN A 189 -45.82 -13.68 9.63
CA ASN A 189 -44.80 -14.06 8.65
C ASN A 189 -43.40 -13.89 9.17
N CYS A 190 -43.17 -12.80 9.90
CA CYS A 190 -41.82 -12.39 10.27
C CYS A 190 -41.76 -11.86 11.70
N VAL A 191 -40.61 -12.06 12.33
CA VAL A 191 -40.30 -11.60 13.69
C VAL A 191 -38.84 -11.15 13.77
N ASP A 192 -38.56 -10.14 14.58
CA ASP A 192 -37.20 -9.71 14.89
C ASP A 192 -37.09 -9.17 16.33
N TYR A 193 -35.89 -9.24 16.91
CA TYR A 193 -35.58 -8.69 18.23
C TYR A 193 -35.00 -7.29 18.14
N TYR A 194 -35.27 -6.47 19.15
CA TYR A 194 -34.58 -5.18 19.27
C TYR A 194 -33.12 -5.37 19.68
N HIS A 195 -32.21 -4.84 18.86
CA HIS A 195 -30.76 -5.01 18.99
C HIS A 195 -30.09 -3.99 19.93
N GLY A 196 -30.73 -2.84 20.18
CA GLY A 196 -30.16 -1.75 20.97
C GLY A 196 -30.57 -1.77 22.45
N GLY A 197 -30.00 -0.85 23.23
CA GLY A 197 -30.36 -0.43 24.61
C GLY A 197 -30.89 -1.50 25.58
N ASP A 198 -31.61 -1.07 26.62
CA ASP A 198 -32.22 -1.97 27.61
C ASP A 198 -33.68 -2.35 27.31
N LYS A 199 -34.24 -1.88 26.19
CA LYS A 199 -35.66 -2.14 25.86
C LYS A 199 -35.88 -3.62 25.47
N PRO A 200 -36.82 -4.34 26.11
CA PRO A 200 -37.11 -5.74 25.83
C PRO A 200 -38.18 -5.88 24.73
N TYR A 201 -37.88 -5.40 23.52
CA TYR A 201 -38.86 -5.36 22.43
C TYR A 201 -38.67 -6.47 21.38
N LEU A 202 -39.81 -6.94 20.89
CA LEU A 202 -39.98 -7.80 19.71
C LEU A 202 -40.84 -7.06 18.68
N ILE A 203 -40.63 -7.33 17.40
CA ILE A 203 -41.48 -6.83 16.33
C ILE A 203 -41.99 -7.99 15.49
N SER A 204 -43.25 -7.93 15.08
CA SER A 204 -43.85 -8.94 14.20
C SER A 204 -44.62 -8.30 13.06
N GLY A 205 -44.58 -8.92 11.89
CA GLY A 205 -45.36 -8.55 10.71
C GLY A 205 -46.23 -9.71 10.25
N ALA A 206 -47.46 -9.41 9.85
CA ALA A 206 -48.48 -10.41 9.54
C ALA A 206 -49.26 -10.09 8.24
N ASP A 207 -50.11 -11.03 7.84
CA ASP A 207 -51.02 -10.91 6.68
C ASP A 207 -52.25 -10.01 6.94
N ASP A 208 -52.37 -9.48 8.15
CA ASP A 208 -53.38 -8.49 8.54
C ASP A 208 -52.96 -7.05 8.19
N ASN A 209 -51.83 -6.89 7.48
CA ASN A 209 -51.22 -5.62 7.08
C ASN A 209 -50.69 -4.77 8.25
N TYR A 210 -50.64 -5.33 9.46
CA TYR A 210 -50.16 -4.63 10.65
C TYR A 210 -48.78 -5.11 11.07
N VAL A 211 -47.96 -4.17 11.56
CA VAL A 211 -46.75 -4.48 12.31
C VAL A 211 -47.03 -4.22 13.77
N LYS A 212 -46.74 -5.18 14.65
CA LYS A 212 -46.91 -5.01 16.09
C LYS A 212 -45.57 -5.04 16.79
N ILE A 213 -45.41 -4.13 17.74
CA ILE A 213 -44.25 -4.06 18.63
C ILE A 213 -44.70 -4.59 19.98
N TRP A 214 -43.99 -5.58 20.49
CA TRP A 214 -44.30 -6.29 21.72
C TRP A 214 -43.25 -6.01 22.76
N ASP A 215 -43.69 -5.79 23.99
CA ASP A 215 -42.83 -5.92 25.16
C ASP A 215 -42.91 -7.38 25.61
N TYR A 216 -41.80 -8.11 25.49
CA TYR A 216 -41.81 -9.55 25.79
C TYR A 216 -41.70 -9.86 27.28
N GLN A 217 -41.35 -8.87 28.13
CA GLN A 217 -41.39 -9.02 29.58
C GLN A 217 -42.83 -8.84 30.09
N ASN A 218 -43.49 -7.77 29.65
CA ASN A 218 -44.86 -7.45 30.03
C ASN A 218 -45.90 -8.24 29.22
N LYS A 219 -45.49 -8.83 28.09
CA LYS A 219 -46.32 -9.62 27.17
C LYS A 219 -47.49 -8.81 26.58
N THR A 220 -47.25 -7.53 26.35
CA THR A 220 -48.24 -6.58 25.82
C THR A 220 -47.81 -6.03 24.48
N CYS A 221 -48.80 -5.70 23.64
CA CYS A 221 -48.55 -4.94 22.41
C CYS A 221 -48.34 -3.47 22.80
N VAL A 222 -47.10 -2.99 22.63
CA VAL A 222 -46.70 -1.60 22.90
C VAL A 222 -47.31 -0.68 21.85
N GLN A 223 -47.21 -1.06 20.58
CA GLN A 223 -47.73 -0.25 19.48
C GLN A 223 -48.08 -1.10 18.26
N THR A 224 -49.10 -0.66 17.51
CA THR A 224 -49.42 -1.18 16.18
C THR A 224 -49.08 -0.12 15.13
N LEU A 225 -48.22 -0.46 14.17
CA LEU A 225 -47.86 0.39 13.03
C LEU A 225 -48.81 0.08 11.88
N GLU A 226 -49.49 1.11 11.40
CA GLU A 226 -50.47 1.01 10.33
C GLU A 226 -50.00 1.80 9.10
N GLY A 227 -50.17 1.21 7.92
CA GLY A 227 -50.04 1.97 6.68
C GLY A 227 -49.74 1.15 5.44
N HIS A 228 -49.21 -0.07 5.56
CA HIS A 228 -49.06 -0.99 4.42
C HIS A 228 -50.43 -1.41 3.88
N THR A 229 -50.48 -1.68 2.57
CA THR A 229 -51.73 -2.06 1.89
C THR A 229 -51.88 -3.56 1.67
N GLN A 230 -50.77 -4.30 1.74
CA GLN A 230 -50.72 -5.75 1.60
C GLN A 230 -49.91 -6.40 2.73
N ASN A 231 -49.80 -7.72 2.68
CA ASN A 231 -49.11 -8.55 3.65
C ASN A 231 -47.69 -8.04 3.92
N ILE A 232 -47.25 -8.23 5.16
CA ILE A 232 -45.93 -7.85 5.61
C ILE A 232 -45.05 -9.09 5.56
N CYS A 233 -43.99 -9.04 4.76
CA CYS A 233 -43.11 -10.18 4.55
C CYS A 233 -41.85 -10.12 5.40
N ALA A 234 -41.38 -8.92 5.73
CA ALA A 234 -40.15 -8.73 6.48
C ALA A 234 -40.25 -7.55 7.44
N VAL A 235 -39.73 -7.75 8.66
CA VAL A 235 -39.55 -6.70 9.67
C VAL A 235 -38.13 -6.81 10.20
N CYS A 236 -37.50 -5.67 10.46
CA CYS A 236 -36.17 -5.64 11.05
C CYS A 236 -35.98 -4.38 11.90
N PHE A 237 -35.41 -4.56 13.09
CA PHE A 237 -34.84 -3.45 13.84
C PHE A 237 -33.44 -3.18 13.31
N HIS A 238 -33.18 -1.94 12.90
CA HIS A 238 -31.82 -1.60 12.52
C HIS A 238 -30.89 -1.71 13.75
N PRO A 239 -29.72 -2.36 13.63
CA PRO A 239 -28.87 -2.65 14.78
C PRO A 239 -28.29 -1.38 15.44
N GLU A 240 -27.89 -0.38 14.64
CA GLU A 240 -27.23 0.85 15.14
C GLU A 240 -28.15 2.09 15.19
N LEU A 241 -28.96 2.31 14.15
CA LEU A 241 -29.85 3.46 14.00
C LEU A 241 -31.18 3.25 14.75
N PRO A 242 -31.85 4.32 15.20
CA PRO A 242 -33.09 4.24 15.97
C PRO A 242 -34.28 4.07 15.03
N ILE A 243 -34.20 3.12 14.09
CA ILE A 243 -35.18 2.94 13.02
C ILE A 243 -35.65 1.48 12.92
N ILE A 244 -36.84 1.34 12.37
CA ILE A 244 -37.49 0.06 12.06
C ILE A 244 -37.73 0.02 10.56
N LEU A 245 -37.44 -1.12 9.94
CA LEU A 245 -37.63 -1.36 8.53
C LEU A 245 -38.72 -2.41 8.35
N THR A 246 -39.69 -2.12 7.49
CA THR A 246 -40.81 -3.03 7.19
C THR A 246 -40.94 -3.18 5.67
N GLY A 247 -41.04 -4.41 5.19
CA GLY A 247 -41.20 -4.74 3.78
C GLY A 247 -42.50 -5.46 3.52
N SER A 248 -43.22 -5.06 2.47
CA SER A 248 -44.55 -5.58 2.15
C SER A 248 -44.66 -6.05 0.69
N GLU A 249 -45.66 -6.89 0.45
CA GLU A 249 -46.12 -7.25 -0.90
C GLU A 249 -46.72 -6.06 -1.68
N ASP A 250 -46.92 -4.89 -1.05
CA ASP A 250 -47.26 -3.66 -1.79
C ASP A 250 -46.07 -3.05 -2.56
N GLY A 251 -44.89 -3.69 -2.46
CA GLY A 251 -43.64 -3.29 -3.11
C GLY A 251 -42.92 -2.13 -2.42
N THR A 252 -43.44 -1.68 -1.27
CA THR A 252 -42.83 -0.60 -0.49
C THR A 252 -42.01 -1.15 0.68
N VAL A 253 -40.88 -0.49 0.93
CA VAL A 253 -40.14 -0.60 2.19
C VAL A 253 -40.36 0.67 2.97
N ARG A 254 -40.87 0.56 4.20
CA ARG A 254 -41.12 1.72 5.07
C ARG A 254 -40.11 1.78 6.19
N ILE A 255 -39.68 3.00 6.49
CA ILE A 255 -38.76 3.32 7.57
C ILE A 255 -39.54 4.05 8.64
N TRP A 256 -39.57 3.49 9.84
CA TRP A 256 -40.26 4.05 10.99
C TRP A 256 -39.24 4.44 12.05
N HIS A 257 -39.56 5.48 12.82
CA HIS A 257 -38.74 5.85 13.96
C HIS A 257 -39.01 4.90 15.15
N ALA A 258 -37.97 4.30 15.74
CA ALA A 258 -38.12 3.30 16.79
C ALA A 258 -38.63 3.87 18.14
N GLY A 259 -38.40 5.16 18.40
CA GLY A 259 -38.94 5.87 19.58
C GLY A 259 -40.38 6.38 19.44
N THR A 260 -40.68 7.11 18.37
CA THR A 260 -41.99 7.78 18.16
C THR A 260 -42.99 6.95 17.35
N TYR A 261 -42.53 5.89 16.70
CA TYR A 261 -43.31 5.00 15.83
C TYR A 261 -43.97 5.69 14.63
N ARG A 262 -43.48 6.87 14.26
CA ARG A 262 -43.94 7.60 13.08
C ARG A 262 -43.24 7.07 11.83
N LEU A 263 -43.96 7.11 10.71
CA LEU A 263 -43.41 6.84 9.40
C LEU A 263 -42.50 8.00 8.99
N GLU A 264 -41.23 7.72 8.78
CA GLU A 264 -40.23 8.72 8.37
C GLU A 264 -40.10 8.77 6.84
N SER A 265 -39.97 7.60 6.20
CA SER A 265 -39.80 7.50 4.75
C SER A 265 -40.42 6.22 4.19
N SER A 266 -40.84 6.26 2.94
CA SER A 266 -41.29 5.10 2.18
C SER A 266 -40.47 5.01 0.89
N LEU A 267 -39.86 3.85 0.67
CA LEU A 267 -39.03 3.52 -0.48
C LEU A 267 -39.83 2.60 -1.40
N ASN A 268 -39.96 2.98 -2.66
CA ASN A 268 -40.50 2.13 -3.71
C ASN A 268 -39.59 2.24 -4.94
N TYR A 269 -38.96 1.13 -5.32
CA TYR A 269 -38.04 1.07 -6.46
C TYR A 269 -38.67 0.44 -7.72
N GLY A 270 -39.95 0.03 -7.67
CA GLY A 270 -40.65 -0.56 -8.81
C GLY A 270 -40.17 -1.97 -9.17
N PHE A 271 -39.70 -2.75 -8.20
CA PHE A 271 -39.29 -4.16 -8.38
C PHE A 271 -40.35 -5.15 -7.89
N GLU A 272 -41.62 -4.72 -7.87
CA GLU A 272 -42.76 -5.46 -7.33
C GLU A 272 -42.56 -5.80 -5.83
N ARG A 273 -42.99 -6.98 -5.38
CA ARG A 273 -43.11 -7.34 -3.96
C ARG A 273 -41.76 -7.43 -3.24
N VAL A 274 -41.73 -7.00 -1.98
CA VAL A 274 -40.59 -7.20 -1.07
C VAL A 274 -40.77 -8.51 -0.30
N TRP A 275 -39.74 -9.35 -0.26
CA TRP A 275 -39.79 -10.62 0.46
C TRP A 275 -38.94 -10.67 1.73
N THR A 276 -37.84 -9.93 1.75
CA THR A 276 -36.82 -10.09 2.78
C THR A 276 -36.01 -8.81 2.96
N ILE A 277 -35.60 -8.56 4.20
CA ILE A 277 -34.73 -7.45 4.58
C ILE A 277 -33.67 -8.03 5.51
N ALA A 278 -32.41 -7.67 5.30
CA ALA A 278 -31.33 -7.97 6.23
C ALA A 278 -30.52 -6.70 6.53
N CYS A 279 -30.24 -6.48 7.81
CA CYS A 279 -29.35 -5.44 8.27
C CYS A 279 -28.06 -6.08 8.80
N LEU A 280 -26.91 -5.46 8.50
CA LEU A 280 -25.64 -5.91 9.04
C LEU A 280 -25.31 -5.14 10.33
N ARG A 281 -24.97 -5.85 11.40
CA ARG A 281 -24.48 -5.22 12.64
C ARG A 281 -23.14 -4.52 12.38
N GLY A 282 -22.94 -3.33 12.94
CA GLY A 282 -21.75 -2.51 12.69
C GLY A 282 -21.78 -1.74 11.36
N SER A 283 -22.64 -2.08 10.40
CA SER A 283 -22.81 -1.31 9.16
C SER A 283 -24.20 -0.65 9.12
N ASN A 284 -24.34 0.37 8.26
CA ASN A 284 -25.63 0.97 7.94
C ASN A 284 -26.16 0.48 6.59
N ASN A 285 -25.55 -0.56 6.04
CA ASN A 285 -26.01 -1.21 4.83
C ASN A 285 -27.21 -2.11 5.16
N VAL A 286 -28.26 -1.94 4.38
CA VAL A 286 -29.50 -2.71 4.43
C VAL A 286 -29.68 -3.39 3.08
N ALA A 287 -29.78 -4.71 3.08
CA ALA A 287 -30.09 -5.50 1.90
C ALA A 287 -31.59 -5.81 1.84
N ILE A 288 -32.18 -5.70 0.65
CA ILE A 288 -33.59 -5.92 0.39
C ILE A 288 -33.73 -6.84 -0.82
N GLY A 289 -34.56 -7.88 -0.68
CA GLY A 289 -34.90 -8.80 -1.77
C GLY A 289 -36.31 -8.58 -2.30
N TYR A 290 -36.43 -8.49 -3.62
CA TYR A 290 -37.66 -8.26 -4.37
C TYR A 290 -38.01 -9.44 -5.29
N ASP A 291 -39.12 -9.32 -6.01
CA ASP A 291 -39.55 -10.24 -7.06
C ASP A 291 -38.63 -10.27 -8.28
N GLU A 292 -38.06 -9.13 -8.68
CA GLU A 292 -37.23 -9.02 -9.89
C GLU A 292 -35.78 -8.58 -9.62
N SER A 293 -35.43 -8.32 -8.36
CA SER A 293 -34.08 -7.85 -8.02
C SER A 293 -33.72 -7.96 -6.54
N SER A 294 -32.45 -7.71 -6.22
CA SER A 294 -31.98 -7.36 -4.89
C SER A 294 -31.32 -5.97 -4.90
N VAL A 295 -31.47 -5.25 -3.79
CA VAL A 295 -30.96 -3.89 -3.62
C VAL A 295 -30.22 -3.78 -2.30
N ILE A 296 -29.08 -3.08 -2.30
CA ILE A 296 -28.43 -2.63 -1.07
C ILE A 296 -28.54 -1.12 -0.97
N VAL A 297 -29.00 -0.67 0.20
CA VAL A 297 -29.17 0.74 0.53
C VAL A 297 -28.32 1.04 1.76
N LYS A 298 -27.50 2.10 1.69
CA LYS A 298 -26.82 2.67 2.84
C LYS A 298 -27.74 3.71 3.47
N VAL A 299 -28.06 3.52 4.74
CA VAL A 299 -28.97 4.39 5.50
C VAL A 299 -28.15 5.27 6.44
N GLY A 300 -28.00 6.56 6.14
CA GLY A 300 -27.25 7.50 6.96
C GLY A 300 -25.73 7.35 6.89
N ARG A 301 -25.03 8.13 7.72
CA ARG A 301 -23.56 8.20 7.78
C ARG A 301 -22.97 7.07 8.59
N GLU A 302 -21.75 6.65 8.26
CA GLU A 302 -21.02 5.59 8.98
C GLU A 302 -20.01 6.14 10.00
N GLU A 303 -20.01 7.45 10.24
CA GLU A 303 -19.20 8.09 11.27
C GLU A 303 -19.74 7.76 12.66
N PRO A 304 -18.89 7.33 13.61
CA PRO A 304 -19.30 7.14 15.00
C PRO A 304 -19.52 8.49 15.68
N ALA A 305 -20.53 8.56 16.55
CA ALA A 305 -20.77 9.70 17.42
C ALA A 305 -19.79 9.67 18.60
N VAL A 306 -18.55 10.13 18.36
CA VAL A 306 -17.45 10.11 19.32
C VAL A 306 -16.69 11.42 19.32
N SER A 307 -16.17 11.80 20.49
CA SER A 307 -15.31 12.95 20.66
C SER A 307 -14.27 12.70 21.74
N MET A 308 -13.05 13.15 21.52
CA MET A 308 -11.99 13.15 22.53
C MET A 308 -11.85 14.54 23.15
N ASP A 309 -11.54 14.58 24.44
CA ASP A 309 -11.18 15.81 25.15
C ASP A 309 -9.89 16.40 24.57
N SER A 310 -9.76 17.72 24.53
CA SER A 310 -8.58 18.46 24.06
C SER A 310 -7.29 18.08 24.81
N LEU A 311 -7.41 17.66 26.08
CA LEU A 311 -6.29 17.15 26.87
C LEU A 311 -5.91 15.70 26.53
N GLY A 312 -6.65 15.02 25.65
CA GLY A 312 -6.38 13.65 25.20
C GLY A 312 -6.61 12.57 26.26
N GLY A 313 -7.15 12.92 27.43
CA GLY A 313 -7.28 11.99 28.55
C GLY A 313 -8.57 11.19 28.58
N LYS A 314 -9.61 11.65 27.89
CA LYS A 314 -10.97 11.10 27.96
C LYS A 314 -11.60 11.06 26.58
N ILE A 315 -12.25 9.95 26.27
CA ILE A 315 -13.09 9.80 25.10
C ILE A 315 -14.54 9.70 25.59
N VAL A 316 -15.44 10.39 24.91
CA VAL A 316 -16.87 10.27 25.12
C VAL A 316 -17.50 9.86 23.80
N TRP A 317 -18.30 8.79 23.82
CA TRP A 317 -19.08 8.36 22.68
C TRP A 317 -20.51 8.08 23.09
N ALA A 318 -21.38 8.00 22.09
CA ALA A 318 -22.71 7.46 22.28
C ALA A 318 -22.86 6.10 21.63
N LYS A 319 -23.54 5.23 22.35
CA LYS A 319 -24.06 3.96 21.85
C LYS A 319 -25.57 4.01 21.93
N HIS A 320 -26.23 4.07 20.78
CA HIS A 320 -27.66 4.38 20.70
C HIS A 320 -27.98 5.69 21.45
N SER A 321 -28.76 5.64 22.53
CA SER A 321 -29.13 6.80 23.36
C SER A 321 -28.28 6.93 24.62
N GLU A 322 -27.33 6.02 24.87
CA GLU A 322 -26.50 6.01 26.07
C GLU A 322 -25.16 6.68 25.81
N ILE A 323 -24.79 7.63 26.67
CA ILE A 323 -23.49 8.30 26.61
C ILE A 323 -22.55 7.57 27.56
N GLN A 324 -21.42 7.14 27.01
CA GLN A 324 -20.39 6.43 27.73
C GLN A 324 -19.08 7.22 27.68
N GLN A 325 -18.33 7.15 28.77
CA GLN A 325 -17.03 7.77 28.91
C GLN A 325 -15.96 6.71 29.11
N VAL A 326 -14.83 6.93 28.45
CA VAL A 326 -13.63 6.11 28.55
C VAL A 326 -12.45 6.97 28.95
N ASN A 327 -11.61 6.44 29.85
CA ASN A 327 -10.43 7.14 30.35
C ASN A 327 -9.15 6.49 29.80
N LEU A 328 -8.37 7.25 29.04
CA LEU A 328 -7.13 6.79 28.43
C LEU A 328 -5.95 6.79 29.40
N LYS A 329 -6.03 7.52 30.53
CA LYS A 329 -4.94 7.62 31.52
C LYS A 329 -4.64 6.30 32.25
N ALA A 330 -5.51 5.30 32.12
CA ALA A 330 -5.36 4.00 32.78
C ALA A 330 -4.55 2.98 31.95
N LEU A 331 -4.07 3.35 30.76
CA LEU A 331 -3.24 2.47 29.94
C LEU A 331 -1.80 2.42 30.47
N GLY A 332 -1.23 1.20 30.49
CA GLY A 332 0.21 0.99 30.70
C GLY A 332 1.04 1.46 29.50
N GLU A 333 2.34 1.67 29.72
CA GLU A 333 3.24 2.35 28.76
C GLU A 333 3.58 1.53 27.49
N GLU A 334 3.27 0.23 27.42
CA GLU A 334 3.57 -0.60 26.24
C GLU A 334 2.29 -1.09 25.55
N THR A 335 1.85 -0.37 24.51
CA THR A 335 0.81 -0.85 23.59
C THR A 335 1.36 -1.01 22.19
N GLN A 336 1.07 -2.13 21.53
CA GLN A 336 1.47 -2.33 20.15
C GLN A 336 0.63 -1.45 19.21
N ASP A 337 1.26 -0.96 18.13
CA ASP A 337 0.56 -0.19 17.11
C ASP A 337 -0.47 -1.06 16.39
N GLY A 338 -1.69 -0.54 16.20
CA GLY A 338 -2.77 -1.25 15.53
C GLY A 338 -3.60 -2.18 16.43
N GLU A 339 -3.17 -2.44 17.67
CA GLU A 339 -3.91 -3.30 18.59
C GLU A 339 -5.12 -2.58 19.21
N ARG A 340 -6.21 -3.33 19.44
CA ARG A 340 -7.39 -2.82 20.14
C ARG A 340 -7.06 -2.60 21.61
N LEU A 341 -7.30 -1.39 22.09
CA LEU A 341 -7.01 -1.02 23.47
C LEU A 341 -8.09 -1.58 24.41
N PRO A 342 -7.72 -2.29 25.50
CA PRO A 342 -8.66 -2.75 26.50
C PRO A 342 -9.07 -1.60 27.42
N LEU A 343 -10.10 -0.86 27.01
CA LEU A 343 -10.55 0.34 27.73
C LEU A 343 -11.73 0.05 28.67
N ALA A 344 -11.66 0.56 29.89
CA ALA A 344 -12.76 0.50 30.84
C ALA A 344 -13.84 1.55 30.49
N VAL A 345 -15.04 1.06 30.18
CA VAL A 345 -16.19 1.89 29.83
C VAL A 345 -16.97 2.26 31.10
N LYS A 346 -17.27 3.55 31.24
CA LYS A 346 -18.12 4.08 32.31
C LYS A 346 -19.37 4.71 31.71
N ASP A 347 -20.53 4.23 32.12
CA ASP A 347 -21.81 4.83 31.71
C ASP A 347 -22.03 6.17 32.45
N MET A 348 -22.35 7.20 31.68
CA MET A 348 -22.58 8.55 32.21
C MET A 348 -24.06 8.90 32.30
N GLY A 349 -24.90 8.26 31.49
CA GLY A 349 -26.35 8.42 31.48
C GLY A 349 -26.94 8.36 30.07
N ALA A 350 -28.27 8.33 29.99
CA ALA A 350 -28.99 8.40 28.73
C ALA A 350 -29.19 9.86 28.29
N CYS A 351 -29.09 10.10 26.99
CA CYS A 351 -29.50 11.35 26.35
C CYS A 351 -30.99 11.29 25.98
N GLU A 352 -31.64 12.45 25.95
CA GLU A 352 -33.06 12.56 25.58
C GLU A 352 -33.29 12.41 24.07
N ILE A 353 -32.31 12.82 23.27
CA ILE A 353 -32.32 12.75 21.80
C ILE A 353 -31.40 11.64 21.30
N TYR A 354 -31.60 11.18 20.06
CA TYR A 354 -30.65 10.24 19.45
C TYR A 354 -29.39 10.98 18.96
N PRO A 355 -28.21 10.74 19.58
CA PRO A 355 -26.98 11.44 19.25
C PRO A 355 -26.48 11.05 17.85
N GLN A 356 -26.51 12.00 16.92
CA GLN A 356 -25.89 11.86 15.60
C GLN A 356 -24.43 12.33 15.61
N THR A 357 -24.16 13.42 16.32
CA THR A 357 -22.81 13.97 16.46
C THR A 357 -22.54 14.34 17.90
N ILE A 358 -21.33 14.07 18.36
CA ILE A 358 -20.84 14.46 19.67
C ILE A 358 -19.55 15.24 19.47
N GLN A 359 -19.43 16.40 20.09
CA GLN A 359 -18.23 17.22 20.01
C GLN A 359 -17.91 17.85 21.36
N HIS A 360 -16.64 17.80 21.75
CA HIS A 360 -16.16 18.60 22.88
C HIS A 360 -15.95 20.02 22.39
N ASN A 361 -16.14 20.98 23.28
CA ASN A 361 -15.64 22.32 23.02
C ASN A 361 -14.10 22.33 23.09
N PRO A 362 -13.42 23.38 22.57
CA PRO A 362 -11.95 23.38 22.46
C PRO A 362 -11.15 23.30 23.78
N ASN A 363 -11.80 23.40 24.95
CA ASN A 363 -11.15 23.14 26.25
C ASN A 363 -11.64 21.87 26.96
N GLY A 364 -12.51 21.08 26.33
CA GLY A 364 -13.05 19.84 26.88
C GLY A 364 -14.04 19.98 28.04
N ARG A 365 -14.41 21.20 28.47
CA ARG A 365 -15.32 21.44 29.59
C ARG A 365 -16.77 21.12 29.27
N PHE A 366 -17.17 21.38 28.04
CA PHE A 366 -18.54 21.18 27.55
C PHE A 366 -18.55 20.12 26.46
N LEU A 367 -19.64 19.38 26.43
CA LEU A 367 -19.92 18.36 25.44
C LEU A 367 -21.23 18.75 24.78
N VAL A 368 -21.26 18.87 23.45
CA VAL A 368 -22.50 19.04 22.71
C VAL A 368 -22.90 17.70 22.11
N VAL A 369 -24.20 17.43 22.19
CA VAL A 369 -24.85 16.30 21.53
C VAL A 369 -25.87 16.90 20.57
N CYS A 370 -25.79 16.56 19.29
CA CYS A 370 -26.78 16.98 18.29
C CYS A 370 -27.47 15.77 17.67
N GLY A 371 -28.76 15.89 17.44
CA GLY A 371 -29.63 14.82 16.97
C GLY A 371 -31.06 15.30 16.76
N ASP A 372 -31.80 14.68 15.83
CA ASP A 372 -33.23 14.92 15.60
C ASP A 372 -33.65 16.39 15.29
N GLY A 373 -32.67 17.21 14.86
CA GLY A 373 -32.84 18.65 14.62
C GLY A 373 -32.74 19.50 15.89
N GLU A 374 -32.19 18.95 16.95
CA GLU A 374 -31.97 19.56 18.25
C GLU A 374 -30.51 19.42 18.69
N TYR A 375 -30.08 20.29 19.59
CA TYR A 375 -28.78 20.20 20.25
C TYR A 375 -28.93 20.38 21.76
N ILE A 376 -28.11 19.67 22.52
CA ILE A 376 -28.02 19.80 23.97
C ILE A 376 -26.54 19.92 24.36
N ILE A 377 -26.22 20.96 25.13
CA ILE A 377 -24.90 21.18 25.69
C ILE A 377 -24.89 20.70 27.13
N TYR A 378 -24.00 19.77 27.42
CA TYR A 378 -23.74 19.21 28.74
C TYR A 378 -22.39 19.66 29.29
N THR A 379 -22.23 19.60 30.62
CA THR A 379 -20.90 19.61 31.24
C THR A 379 -20.24 18.25 31.07
N SER A 380 -19.02 18.17 30.54
CA SER A 380 -18.35 16.90 30.21
C SER A 380 -18.16 15.97 31.41
N MET A 381 -17.94 16.53 32.62
CA MET A 381 -17.66 15.71 33.82
C MET A 381 -18.86 14.97 34.41
N ALA A 382 -20.08 15.48 34.22
CA ALA A 382 -21.26 15.01 34.97
C ALA A 382 -22.56 15.04 34.16
N LEU A 383 -22.47 15.24 32.84
CA LEU A 383 -23.61 15.38 31.93
C LEU A 383 -24.77 16.28 32.43
N ARG A 384 -24.44 17.40 33.10
CA ARG A 384 -25.46 18.39 33.50
C ARG A 384 -25.80 19.30 32.33
N ASN A 385 -27.09 19.39 32.00
CA ASN A 385 -27.59 20.26 30.94
C ASN A 385 -27.26 21.73 31.24
N LYS A 386 -26.74 22.44 30.24
CA LYS A 386 -26.40 23.87 30.28
C LYS A 386 -27.25 24.70 29.33
N ALA A 387 -27.48 24.21 28.13
CA ALA A 387 -28.29 24.87 27.12
C ALA A 387 -28.82 23.82 26.15
N PHE A 388 -29.96 24.11 25.54
CA PHE A 388 -30.57 23.28 24.50
C PHE A 388 -31.30 24.19 23.51
N GLY A 389 -31.54 23.69 22.31
CA GLY A 389 -32.28 24.41 21.28
C GLY A 389 -32.44 23.60 20.00
N GLN A 390 -33.11 24.18 19.01
CA GLN A 390 -33.23 23.57 17.69
C GLN A 390 -32.03 23.94 16.83
N ALA A 391 -31.41 22.93 16.23
CA ALA A 391 -30.32 23.10 15.29
C ALA A 391 -30.24 21.88 14.37
N SER A 392 -30.10 22.15 13.08
CA SER A 392 -29.70 21.12 12.11
C SER A 392 -28.21 20.78 12.24
N GLU A 393 -27.38 21.78 12.52
CA GLU A 393 -25.94 21.64 12.74
C GLU A 393 -25.47 22.57 13.84
N PHE A 394 -24.42 22.15 14.53
CA PHE A 394 -23.78 22.87 15.61
C PHE A 394 -22.28 22.83 15.39
N ILE A 395 -21.60 23.96 15.59
CA ILE A 395 -20.14 24.01 15.61
C ILE A 395 -19.63 24.93 16.72
N TRP A 396 -18.46 24.59 17.25
CA TRP A 396 -17.74 25.45 18.19
C TRP A 396 -16.84 26.45 17.45
N ALA A 397 -16.72 27.67 18.00
CA ALA A 397 -15.63 28.55 17.64
C ALA A 397 -14.32 28.06 18.27
N ALA A 398 -13.18 28.56 17.79
CA ALA A 398 -11.91 28.39 18.50
C ALA A 398 -11.94 29.03 19.90
N ASP A 399 -12.69 30.13 20.06
CA ASP A 399 -13.02 30.69 21.37
C ASP A 399 -14.02 29.77 22.11
N THR A 400 -13.67 29.39 23.33
CA THR A 400 -14.35 28.32 24.08
C THR A 400 -15.75 28.67 24.55
N ASN A 401 -16.13 29.94 24.51
CA ASN A 401 -17.43 30.42 24.95
C ASN A 401 -18.36 30.80 23.78
N GLN A 402 -17.91 30.63 22.53
CA GLN A 402 -18.68 31.00 21.34
C GLN A 402 -19.01 29.75 20.51
N TYR A 403 -20.21 29.73 19.96
CA TYR A 403 -20.65 28.66 19.07
C TYR A 403 -21.68 29.21 18.07
N ALA A 404 -21.82 28.54 16.94
CA ALA A 404 -22.88 28.83 15.97
C ALA A 404 -23.75 27.59 15.75
N VAL A 405 -25.01 27.85 15.46
CA VAL A 405 -25.98 26.83 15.08
C VAL A 405 -26.70 27.24 13.81
N ARG A 406 -26.96 26.23 12.97
CA ARG A 406 -27.77 26.38 11.77
C ARG A 406 -29.17 25.88 12.08
N GLU A 407 -30.12 26.80 12.22
CA GLU A 407 -31.51 26.45 12.54
C GLU A 407 -32.27 26.02 11.27
N SER A 408 -32.01 26.71 10.16
CA SER A 408 -32.57 26.41 8.84
C SER A 408 -31.50 26.61 7.76
N ASN A 409 -31.80 26.23 6.51
CA ASN A 409 -30.91 26.48 5.37
C ASN A 409 -30.67 27.97 5.06
N THR A 410 -31.28 28.90 5.81
CA THR A 410 -31.17 30.35 5.56
C THR A 410 -30.74 31.14 6.79
N THR A 411 -30.76 30.54 7.99
CA THR A 411 -30.55 31.25 9.26
C THR A 411 -29.43 30.59 10.06
N VAL A 412 -28.41 31.39 10.35
CA VAL A 412 -27.32 31.03 11.26
C VAL A 412 -27.41 31.92 12.49
N LYS A 413 -27.34 31.31 13.67
CA LYS A 413 -27.37 32.01 14.97
C LYS A 413 -26.04 31.81 15.67
N VAL A 414 -25.49 32.88 16.22
CA VAL A 414 -24.23 32.87 16.97
C VAL A 414 -24.50 33.19 18.44
N PHE A 415 -23.95 32.37 19.31
CA PHE A 415 -24.12 32.43 20.75
C PHE A 415 -22.79 32.70 21.43
N LYS A 416 -22.82 33.51 22.49
CA LYS A 416 -21.68 33.75 23.39
C LYS A 416 -22.13 33.56 24.83
N ASN A 417 -21.40 32.76 25.60
CA ASN A 417 -21.77 32.38 26.98
C ASN A 417 -23.20 31.81 27.07
N PHE A 418 -23.59 30.97 26.11
CA PHE A 418 -24.92 30.35 26.02
C PHE A 418 -26.10 31.32 25.84
N LYS A 419 -25.83 32.57 25.47
CA LYS A 419 -26.84 33.56 25.10
C LYS A 419 -26.69 33.93 23.63
N GLU A 420 -27.82 34.07 22.94
CA GLU A 420 -27.83 34.51 21.55
C GLU A 420 -27.26 35.93 21.47
N LYS A 421 -26.23 36.12 20.63
CA LYS A 421 -25.60 37.42 20.40
C LYS A 421 -26.17 38.08 19.16
N LYS A 422 -26.18 37.34 18.05
CA LYS A 422 -26.64 37.80 16.73
C LYS A 422 -27.20 36.61 15.95
N SER A 423 -28.17 36.91 15.08
CA SER A 423 -28.61 36.02 14.01
C SER A 423 -28.42 36.76 12.68
N PHE A 424 -27.98 36.05 11.65
CA PHE A 424 -27.85 36.61 10.32
C PHE A 424 -28.30 35.60 9.26
N LYS A 425 -28.60 36.14 8.07
CA LYS A 425 -29.00 35.38 6.90
C LYS A 425 -27.92 35.56 5.83
N PRO A 426 -27.12 34.53 5.53
CA PRO A 426 -26.13 34.61 4.45
C PRO A 426 -26.82 34.84 3.10
N ASP A 427 -26.18 35.61 2.21
CA ASP A 427 -26.78 36.01 0.93
C ASP A 427 -27.14 34.82 0.01
N PHE A 428 -26.33 33.77 0.03
CA PHE A 428 -26.48 32.57 -0.80
C PHE A 428 -27.08 31.36 -0.05
N GLY A 429 -27.63 31.60 1.14
CA GLY A 429 -28.08 30.53 2.04
C GLY A 429 -26.93 29.81 2.75
N ALA A 430 -27.28 28.82 3.55
CA ALA A 430 -26.37 28.02 4.36
C ALA A 430 -26.74 26.54 4.25
N ASP A 431 -25.99 25.80 3.44
CA ASP A 431 -26.11 24.35 3.31
C ASP A 431 -25.37 23.62 4.44
N GLY A 432 -24.27 24.21 4.92
CA GLY A 432 -23.50 23.71 6.05
C GLY A 432 -22.73 24.80 6.80
N ILE A 433 -22.36 24.55 8.06
CA ILE A 433 -21.49 25.45 8.84
C ILE A 433 -20.24 24.75 9.39
N PHE A 434 -19.14 25.49 9.47
CA PHE A 434 -17.85 25.01 9.95
C PHE A 434 -17.29 25.90 11.06
N GLY A 435 -16.78 25.26 12.10
CA GLY A 435 -16.13 25.90 13.24
C GLY A 435 -14.64 26.18 13.00
N GLY A 436 -14.01 26.81 14.00
CA GLY A 436 -12.59 27.16 13.98
C GLY A 436 -12.34 28.63 14.26
N PHE A 437 -11.26 29.18 13.71
CA PHE A 437 -10.85 30.57 13.92
C PHE A 437 -11.80 31.57 13.26
N LEU A 438 -12.39 31.18 12.13
CA LEU A 438 -13.45 31.92 11.43
C LEU A 438 -14.70 31.04 11.31
N LEU A 439 -15.86 31.66 11.18
CA LEU A 439 -17.10 30.96 10.92
C LEU A 439 -17.20 30.66 9.43
N GLY A 440 -17.07 29.39 9.04
CA GLY A 440 -17.28 28.97 7.66
C GLY A 440 -18.75 28.68 7.40
N VAL A 441 -19.31 29.22 6.31
CA VAL A 441 -20.65 28.90 5.84
C VAL A 441 -20.54 28.37 4.41
N SER A 442 -20.96 27.13 4.22
CA SER A 442 -21.02 26.48 2.90
C SER A 442 -22.36 26.77 2.24
N SER A 443 -22.32 27.05 0.95
CA SER A 443 -23.47 27.30 0.10
C SER A 443 -23.23 26.67 -1.28
N GLY A 444 -24.29 26.53 -2.09
CA GLY A 444 -24.16 26.08 -3.48
C GLY A 444 -23.18 26.89 -4.35
N SER A 445 -22.83 28.12 -3.94
CA SER A 445 -21.81 28.96 -4.61
C SER A 445 -20.38 28.79 -4.09
N GLY A 446 -20.16 28.01 -3.01
CA GLY A 446 -18.84 27.84 -2.38
C GLY A 446 -18.85 28.11 -0.87
N LEU A 447 -17.65 28.24 -0.29
CA LEU A 447 -17.41 28.48 1.12
C LEU A 447 -17.17 29.97 1.40
N SER A 448 -17.94 30.54 2.32
CA SER A 448 -17.75 31.92 2.80
C SER A 448 -17.26 31.93 4.24
N PHE A 449 -16.17 32.64 4.51
CA PHE A 449 -15.65 32.86 5.87
C PHE A 449 -16.15 34.18 6.44
N PHE A 450 -16.67 34.12 7.67
CA PHE A 450 -17.16 35.26 8.43
C PHE A 450 -16.37 35.43 9.73
N ASP A 451 -16.22 36.67 10.17
CA ASP A 451 -15.72 36.97 11.50
C ASP A 451 -16.74 36.60 12.59
N TRP A 452 -16.29 35.98 13.69
CA TRP A 452 -17.15 35.57 14.79
C TRP A 452 -17.77 36.75 15.57
N GLU A 453 -17.08 37.88 15.66
CA GLU A 453 -17.54 38.99 16.48
C GLU A 453 -18.52 39.91 15.76
N MET A 454 -18.16 40.32 14.54
CA MET A 454 -18.91 41.25 13.72
C MET A 454 -19.89 40.55 12.77
N LEU A 455 -19.62 39.30 12.38
CA LEU A 455 -20.31 38.57 11.31
C LEU A 455 -20.16 39.22 9.94
N LYS A 456 -19.03 39.89 9.73
CA LYS A 456 -18.66 40.45 8.43
C LYS A 456 -18.01 39.36 7.57
N LEU A 457 -18.33 39.35 6.28
CA LEU A 457 -17.69 38.49 5.30
C LEU A 457 -16.21 38.88 5.15
N ILE A 458 -15.32 37.91 5.33
CA ILE A 458 -13.87 38.06 5.15
C ILE A 458 -13.47 37.62 3.74
N ARG A 459 -13.79 36.39 3.34
CA ARG A 459 -13.40 35.83 2.04
C ARG A 459 -14.44 34.84 1.53
N ARG A 460 -14.68 34.82 0.22
CA ARG A 460 -15.38 33.74 -0.48
C ARG A 460 -14.38 32.86 -1.23
N ILE A 461 -14.56 31.55 -1.12
CA ILE A 461 -13.71 30.55 -1.74
C ILE A 461 -14.62 29.63 -2.55
N ASP A 462 -14.36 29.51 -3.85
CA ASP A 462 -15.14 28.73 -4.81
C ASP A 462 -14.84 27.22 -4.70
N ILE A 463 -14.78 26.71 -3.48
CA ILE A 463 -14.59 25.31 -3.14
C ILE A 463 -15.75 24.91 -2.23
N GLN A 464 -16.31 23.72 -2.47
CA GLN A 464 -17.37 23.13 -1.64
C GLN A 464 -16.78 22.03 -0.75
N PRO A 465 -16.29 22.38 0.46
CA PRO A 465 -15.74 21.37 1.35
C PRO A 465 -16.83 20.53 2.01
N THR A 466 -16.51 19.27 2.25
CA THR A 466 -17.25 18.38 3.17
C THR A 466 -16.84 18.66 4.62
N HIS A 467 -15.55 18.95 4.85
CA HIS A 467 -14.99 19.29 6.15
C HIS A 467 -13.95 20.41 6.05
N VAL A 468 -13.84 21.21 7.11
CA VAL A 468 -12.85 22.28 7.25
C VAL A 468 -12.11 22.07 8.57
N TYR A 469 -10.79 21.93 8.49
CA TYR A 469 -9.92 21.70 9.64
C TYR A 469 -8.95 22.84 9.82
N TRP A 470 -9.02 23.53 10.95
CA TRP A 470 -8.09 24.60 11.30
C TRP A 470 -6.91 24.07 12.11
N ALA A 471 -5.71 24.58 11.82
CA ALA A 471 -4.54 24.38 12.67
C ALA A 471 -4.71 25.09 14.02
N GLU A 472 -4.07 24.59 15.07
CA GLU A 472 -4.21 25.12 16.44
C GLU A 472 -3.77 26.59 16.59
N ASN A 473 -2.88 27.06 15.71
CA ASN A 473 -2.42 28.44 15.65
C ASN A 473 -3.28 29.36 14.76
N GLY A 474 -4.25 28.80 14.02
CA GLY A 474 -5.11 29.52 13.09
C GLY A 474 -4.43 30.00 11.81
N SER A 475 -3.16 29.63 11.58
CA SER A 475 -2.41 30.07 10.40
C SER A 475 -2.67 29.23 9.15
N LEU A 476 -3.07 27.97 9.32
CA LEU A 476 -3.34 27.03 8.24
C LEU A 476 -4.76 26.47 8.38
N VAL A 477 -5.39 26.21 7.24
CA VAL A 477 -6.69 25.55 7.14
C VAL A 477 -6.66 24.51 6.01
N ALA A 478 -7.17 23.32 6.30
CA ALA A 478 -7.38 22.27 5.31
C ALA A 478 -8.88 22.22 4.93
N LEU A 479 -9.15 22.36 3.63
CA LEU A 479 -10.48 22.20 3.03
C LEU A 479 -10.56 20.83 2.37
N ALA A 480 -11.24 19.89 3.00
CA ALA A 480 -11.47 18.56 2.44
C ALA A 480 -12.72 18.57 1.57
N THR A 481 -12.62 18.09 0.33
CA THR A 481 -13.75 17.89 -0.59
C THR A 481 -14.05 16.39 -0.72
N SER A 482 -14.96 15.98 -1.61
CA SER A 482 -15.25 14.56 -1.84
C SER A 482 -14.08 13.81 -2.48
N ASP A 483 -13.22 14.52 -3.23
CA ASP A 483 -12.25 13.92 -4.15
C ASP A 483 -10.81 14.36 -3.84
N GLN A 484 -10.64 15.57 -3.32
CA GLN A 484 -9.34 16.22 -3.08
C GLN A 484 -9.34 17.00 -1.76
N TYR A 485 -8.18 17.47 -1.31
CA TYR A 485 -8.12 18.48 -0.26
C TYR A 485 -7.13 19.60 -0.58
N PHE A 486 -7.44 20.80 -0.08
CA PHE A 486 -6.66 22.01 -0.28
C PHE A 486 -6.13 22.50 1.06
N ILE A 487 -4.89 22.96 1.09
CA ILE A 487 -4.30 23.61 2.27
C ILE A 487 -4.11 25.08 1.93
N LEU A 488 -4.73 25.93 2.74
CA LEU A 488 -4.65 27.38 2.63
C LEU A 488 -3.96 27.95 3.86
N LYS A 489 -3.21 29.01 3.67
CA LYS A 489 -2.63 29.84 4.73
C LYS A 489 -3.50 31.07 4.94
N TYR A 490 -3.83 31.34 6.20
CA TYR A 490 -4.62 32.48 6.61
C TYR A 490 -3.73 33.60 7.14
N HIS A 491 -3.84 34.79 6.54
CA HIS A 491 -3.09 35.98 6.92
C HIS A 491 -3.98 36.94 7.71
N ALA A 492 -3.98 36.79 9.04
CA ALA A 492 -4.77 37.64 9.93
C ALA A 492 -4.41 39.13 9.83
N ASP A 493 -3.14 39.45 9.55
CA ASP A 493 -2.65 40.82 9.40
C ASP A 493 -3.27 41.52 8.18
N ALA A 494 -3.49 40.79 7.08
CA ALA A 494 -4.15 41.33 5.89
C ALA A 494 -5.60 41.71 6.17
N VAL A 495 -6.30 40.88 6.97
CA VAL A 495 -7.68 41.15 7.39
C VAL A 495 -7.77 42.36 8.33
N ALA A 496 -6.81 42.51 9.25
CA ALA A 496 -6.77 43.65 10.17
C ALA A 496 -6.45 44.99 9.48
N ASN A 497 -5.64 44.96 8.40
CA ASN A 497 -5.26 46.15 7.64
C ASN A 497 -6.28 46.54 6.56
N ALA A 498 -7.27 45.69 6.27
CA ALA A 498 -8.29 45.96 5.27
C ALA A 498 -9.27 47.06 5.73
N PRO A 499 -9.75 47.92 4.81
CA PRO A 499 -10.71 48.97 5.16
C PRO A 499 -12.05 48.39 5.65
N GLU A 500 -12.69 49.04 6.62
CA GLU A 500 -13.92 48.54 7.28
C GLU A 500 -15.09 48.23 6.32
N ASN A 501 -15.09 48.76 5.10
CA ASN A 501 -16.13 48.53 4.08
C ASN A 501 -15.76 47.51 2.99
N SER A 502 -14.56 46.91 2.98
CA SER A 502 -14.23 45.89 1.98
C SER A 502 -15.00 44.60 2.28
N GLU A 503 -15.83 44.17 1.34
CA GLU A 503 -16.38 42.82 1.29
C GLU A 503 -15.46 41.98 0.41
N ASP A 504 -15.07 40.80 0.89
CA ASP A 504 -14.20 39.84 0.18
C ASP A 504 -12.73 40.30 -0.02
N ILE A 505 -11.89 39.99 0.97
CA ILE A 505 -10.47 40.34 1.03
C ILE A 505 -9.65 39.21 0.40
N GLU A 506 -9.18 39.38 -0.83
CA GLU A 506 -8.43 38.36 -1.57
C GLU A 506 -7.15 37.91 -0.83
N ASP A 507 -6.39 38.85 -0.28
CA ASP A 507 -5.12 38.61 0.42
C ASP A 507 -5.27 37.88 1.76
N ALA A 508 -6.50 37.63 2.23
CA ALA A 508 -6.74 36.94 3.49
C ALA A 508 -6.29 35.47 3.45
N PHE A 509 -6.36 34.83 2.28
CA PHE A 509 -6.01 33.42 2.10
C PHE A 509 -5.08 33.21 0.93
N GLU A 510 -4.06 32.37 1.14
CA GLU A 510 -3.10 31.96 0.13
C GLU A 510 -3.14 30.43 -0.01
N MET A 511 -3.22 29.92 -1.25
CA MET A 511 -3.20 28.48 -1.48
C MET A 511 -1.77 27.94 -1.39
N VAL A 512 -1.54 27.03 -0.45
CA VAL A 512 -0.21 26.42 -0.22
C VAL A 512 -0.06 25.12 -1.00
N ALA A 513 -1.10 24.28 -0.99
CA ALA A 513 -1.05 22.97 -1.64
C ALA A 513 -2.44 22.46 -2.04
N GLU A 514 -2.47 21.69 -3.11
CA GLU A 514 -3.62 20.91 -3.59
C GLU A 514 -3.19 19.45 -3.69
N MET A 515 -3.99 18.54 -3.12
CA MET A 515 -3.67 17.11 -3.03
C MET A 515 -4.85 16.28 -3.51
N SER A 516 -4.58 15.35 -4.43
CA SER A 516 -5.59 14.45 -5.02
C SER A 516 -5.83 13.20 -4.16
N GLU A 517 -6.10 13.39 -2.86
CA GLU A 517 -6.54 12.33 -1.97
C GLU A 517 -7.84 12.71 -1.25
N VAL A 518 -8.68 11.71 -0.97
CA VAL A 518 -9.92 11.89 -0.22
C VAL A 518 -9.63 11.81 1.27
N VAL A 519 -9.93 12.89 2.01
CA VAL A 519 -9.82 12.93 3.47
C VAL A 519 -11.14 12.48 4.10
N LYS A 520 -11.13 11.39 4.87
CA LYS A 520 -12.27 10.96 5.68
C LYS A 520 -12.34 11.73 6.99
N THR A 521 -11.23 11.74 7.72
CA THR A 521 -11.08 12.53 8.95
C THR A 521 -9.68 13.10 8.99
N GLY A 522 -9.53 14.30 9.56
CA GLY A 522 -8.26 14.99 9.66
C GLY A 522 -8.12 15.76 10.96
N LEU A 523 -6.88 16.04 11.34
CA LEU A 523 -6.53 16.92 12.44
C LEU A 523 -5.16 17.53 12.22
N TRP A 524 -4.91 18.65 12.87
CA TRP A 524 -3.62 19.32 12.83
C TRP A 524 -2.82 19.03 14.10
N VAL A 525 -1.51 18.80 13.94
CA VAL A 525 -0.52 18.81 15.02
C VAL A 525 0.59 19.75 14.59
N GLY A 526 0.65 20.95 15.16
CA GLY A 526 1.48 22.03 14.63
C GLY A 526 1.08 22.37 13.19
N ASP A 527 2.02 22.31 12.25
CA ASP A 527 1.76 22.51 10.82
C ASP A 527 1.65 21.18 10.04
N CYS A 528 1.57 20.05 10.75
CA CYS A 528 1.38 18.73 10.15
C CYS A 528 -0.11 18.40 10.12
N PHE A 529 -0.66 18.18 8.92
CA PHE A 529 -2.06 17.77 8.77
C PHE A 529 -2.13 16.24 8.68
N ILE A 530 -2.59 15.60 9.75
CA ILE A 530 -2.75 14.14 9.84
C ILE A 530 -4.16 13.78 9.41
N TYR A 531 -4.32 12.79 8.54
CA TYR A 531 -5.63 12.36 8.05
C TYR A 531 -5.71 10.87 7.76
N THR A 532 -6.94 10.36 7.71
CA THR A 532 -7.24 9.04 7.16
C THR A 532 -7.86 9.18 5.78
N ASN A 533 -7.47 8.31 4.85
CA ASN A 533 -7.96 8.35 3.48
C ASN A 533 -9.05 7.30 3.17
N SER A 534 -9.60 7.35 1.96
CA SER A 534 -10.62 6.39 1.50
C SER A 534 -10.11 4.94 1.44
N VAL A 535 -8.81 4.76 1.19
CA VAL A 535 -8.08 3.48 1.11
C VAL A 535 -7.61 2.98 2.48
N ASN A 536 -8.15 3.56 3.57
CA ASN A 536 -7.84 3.17 4.94
C ASN A 536 -6.33 3.26 5.28
N ARG A 537 -5.66 4.35 4.88
CA ARG A 537 -4.29 4.66 5.30
C ARG A 537 -4.29 5.85 6.26
N ILE A 538 -3.36 5.85 7.21
CA ILE A 538 -3.03 7.02 8.00
C ILE A 538 -1.90 7.75 7.28
N ASN A 539 -2.18 8.96 6.83
CA ASN A 539 -1.22 9.83 6.17
C ASN A 539 -1.05 11.10 6.99
N TYR A 540 0.10 11.75 6.85
CA TYR A 540 0.23 13.14 7.28
C TYR A 540 0.92 13.95 6.20
N PHE A 541 0.47 15.20 6.08
CA PHE A 541 1.00 16.17 5.14
C PHE A 541 1.92 17.16 5.85
N VAL A 542 3.11 17.37 5.29
CA VAL A 542 4.05 18.43 5.71
C VAL A 542 4.70 19.02 4.47
N GLY A 543 4.57 20.34 4.30
CA GLY A 543 5.41 21.06 3.35
C GLY A 543 5.32 20.63 1.89
N GLY A 544 4.14 20.21 1.44
CA GLY A 544 3.91 19.72 0.07
C GLY A 544 4.06 18.21 -0.09
N GLU A 545 4.53 17.50 0.94
CA GLU A 545 4.68 16.05 0.91
C GLU A 545 3.65 15.33 1.76
N VAL A 546 3.20 14.18 1.26
CA VAL A 546 2.36 13.24 2.00
C VAL A 546 3.21 12.06 2.41
N VAL A 547 3.19 11.72 3.71
CA VAL A 547 3.90 10.57 4.25
C VAL A 547 2.91 9.62 4.91
N THR A 548 2.95 8.35 4.52
CA THR A 548 2.15 7.30 5.13
C THR A 548 2.77 6.85 6.46
N VAL A 549 1.93 6.76 7.49
CA VAL A 549 2.27 6.22 8.81
C VAL A 549 2.01 4.72 8.84
N SER A 550 0.79 4.31 8.49
CA SER A 550 0.37 2.90 8.52
C SER A 550 -0.81 2.62 7.59
N HIS A 551 -1.00 1.35 7.28
CA HIS A 551 -2.17 0.82 6.59
C HIS A 551 -3.15 0.24 7.62
N LEU A 552 -4.44 0.49 7.44
CA LEU A 552 -5.51 0.02 8.31
C LEU A 552 -6.34 -1.05 7.59
N ASP A 553 -6.71 -2.10 8.31
CA ASP A 553 -7.52 -3.19 7.76
C ASP A 553 -9.01 -2.80 7.58
N ARG A 554 -9.43 -1.73 8.26
CA ARG A 554 -10.83 -1.29 8.33
C ARG A 554 -10.91 0.23 8.36
N PRO A 555 -12.06 0.83 8.01
CA PRO A 555 -12.25 2.26 8.12
C PRO A 555 -12.19 2.70 9.58
N MET A 556 -11.19 3.51 9.92
CA MET A 556 -11.03 4.11 11.23
C MET A 556 -11.13 5.64 11.11
N TYR A 557 -11.67 6.26 12.15
CA TYR A 557 -11.87 7.71 12.27
C TYR A 557 -10.90 8.27 13.30
N LEU A 558 -10.21 9.35 12.97
CA LEU A 558 -9.28 10.02 13.88
C LEU A 558 -10.02 10.63 15.07
N LEU A 559 -9.57 10.35 16.29
CA LEU A 559 -10.08 10.97 17.51
C LEU A 559 -9.24 12.17 17.92
N GLY A 560 -7.93 12.00 17.92
CA GLY A 560 -6.97 13.04 18.25
C GLY A 560 -5.57 12.50 18.51
N TYR A 561 -4.62 13.43 18.57
CA TYR A 561 -3.24 13.16 18.91
C TYR A 561 -2.98 13.54 20.37
N VAL A 562 -2.28 12.68 21.12
CA VAL A 562 -1.93 12.94 22.52
C VAL A 562 -0.42 13.13 22.63
N PRO A 563 0.08 14.38 22.75
CA PRO A 563 1.51 14.69 22.81
C PRO A 563 2.28 13.96 23.91
N ARG A 564 1.65 13.78 25.08
CA ARG A 564 2.28 13.09 26.23
C ARG A 564 2.65 11.64 25.91
N ASP A 565 1.81 10.98 25.12
CA ASP A 565 1.92 9.56 24.84
C ASP A 565 2.59 9.31 23.47
N ASN A 566 2.92 10.38 22.71
CA ASN A 566 3.41 10.34 21.32
C ASN A 566 2.57 9.43 20.42
N ARG A 567 1.24 9.47 20.60
CA ARG A 567 0.32 8.54 19.95
C ARG A 567 -0.89 9.23 19.35
N LEU A 568 -1.30 8.70 18.21
CA LEU A 568 -2.53 9.02 17.51
C LEU A 568 -3.59 7.98 17.86
N TYR A 569 -4.76 8.43 18.29
CA TYR A 569 -5.89 7.55 18.61
C TYR A 569 -6.94 7.58 17.51
N LEU A 570 -7.44 6.39 17.16
CA LEU A 570 -8.49 6.19 16.18
C LEU A 570 -9.60 5.33 16.75
N CYS A 571 -10.79 5.48 16.19
CA CYS A 571 -11.98 4.70 16.55
C CYS A 571 -12.61 4.09 15.31
N ASP A 572 -13.06 2.84 15.40
CA ASP A 572 -13.99 2.30 14.41
C ASP A 572 -15.45 2.66 14.78
N LYS A 573 -16.38 2.25 13.91
CA LYS A 573 -17.80 2.39 14.17
C LYS A 573 -18.32 1.49 15.30
N GLU A 574 -17.63 0.38 15.59
CA GLU A 574 -17.94 -0.52 16.71
C GLU A 574 -17.43 0.01 18.06
N LEU A 575 -16.86 1.22 18.08
CA LEU A 575 -16.30 1.89 19.26
C LEU A 575 -15.04 1.19 19.82
N SER A 576 -14.33 0.43 18.98
CA SER A 576 -12.99 -0.08 19.28
C SER A 576 -11.96 1.02 19.02
N VAL A 577 -11.20 1.35 20.06
CA VAL A 577 -10.12 2.34 19.97
C VAL A 577 -8.79 1.64 19.68
N VAL A 578 -8.02 2.20 18.76
CA VAL A 578 -6.68 1.75 18.38
C VAL A 578 -5.73 2.94 18.49
N SER A 579 -4.44 2.67 18.77
CA SER A 579 -3.40 3.71 18.76
C SER A 579 -2.26 3.38 17.81
N TYR A 580 -1.62 4.43 17.29
CA TYR A 580 -0.39 4.36 16.51
C TYR A 580 0.64 5.33 17.05
N SER A 581 1.89 4.89 17.12
CA SER A 581 3.02 5.73 17.53
C SER A 581 3.33 6.76 16.44
N LEU A 582 3.39 8.03 16.84
CA LEU A 582 3.81 9.13 15.99
C LEU A 582 4.56 10.13 16.87
N LEU A 583 5.88 10.18 16.72
CA LEU A 583 6.72 10.99 17.60
C LEU A 583 6.53 12.49 17.35
N LEU A 584 6.21 13.23 18.41
CA LEU A 584 6.10 14.68 18.34
C LEU A 584 7.41 15.33 17.88
N SER A 585 8.56 14.84 18.36
CA SER A 585 9.87 15.39 18.02
C SER A 585 10.18 15.33 16.52
N VAL A 586 9.69 14.30 15.81
CA VAL A 586 9.83 14.20 14.35
C VAL A 586 8.95 15.23 13.67
N LEU A 587 7.70 15.37 14.09
CA LEU A 587 6.76 16.34 13.53
C LEU A 587 7.21 17.79 13.77
N GLU A 588 7.68 18.11 14.97
CA GLU A 588 8.23 19.43 15.32
C GLU A 588 9.48 19.74 14.51
N TYR A 589 10.39 18.77 14.35
CA TYR A 589 11.56 18.93 13.51
C TYR A 589 11.18 19.23 12.05
N GLN A 590 10.28 18.42 11.46
CA GLN A 590 9.82 18.62 10.09
C GLN A 590 9.12 19.98 9.93
N THR A 591 8.31 20.38 10.91
CA THR A 591 7.63 21.68 10.93
C THR A 591 8.64 22.84 11.00
N ALA A 592 9.65 22.75 11.86
CA ALA A 592 10.69 23.78 12.01
C ALA A 592 11.50 23.96 10.71
N VAL A 593 11.85 22.85 10.05
CA VAL A 593 12.53 22.86 8.75
C VAL A 593 11.68 23.57 7.68
N MET A 594 10.37 23.31 7.63
CA MET A 594 9.48 23.99 6.67
C MET A 594 9.36 25.49 6.93
N ARG A 595 9.43 25.90 8.20
CA ARG A 595 9.50 27.32 8.60
C ARG A 595 10.87 27.95 8.35
N LYS A 596 11.86 27.18 7.88
CA LYS A 596 13.28 27.56 7.73
C LYS A 596 13.93 28.00 9.05
N ASP A 597 13.40 27.52 10.17
CA ASP A 597 13.95 27.73 11.51
C ASP A 597 14.87 26.57 11.89
N PHE A 598 16.10 26.62 11.38
CA PHE A 598 17.11 25.59 11.63
C PHE A 598 17.63 25.60 13.06
N GLU A 599 17.56 26.74 13.77
CA GLU A 599 18.02 26.84 15.16
C GLU A 599 17.13 26.01 16.10
N THR A 600 15.82 26.03 15.87
CA THR A 600 14.88 25.19 16.61
C THR A 600 15.00 23.72 16.18
N ALA A 601 15.17 23.46 14.88
CA ALA A 601 15.36 22.10 14.36
C ALA A 601 16.60 21.41 14.99
N ASP A 602 17.74 22.10 15.08
CA ASP A 602 18.97 21.58 15.68
C ASP A 602 18.85 21.33 17.19
N ARG A 603 18.01 22.11 17.89
CA ARG A 603 17.69 21.89 19.30
C ARG A 603 16.83 20.65 19.52
N VAL A 604 15.92 20.35 18.59
CA VAL A 604 15.01 19.20 18.67
C VAL A 604 15.69 17.90 18.21
N LEU A 605 16.64 17.97 17.27
CA LEU A 605 17.30 16.80 16.67
C LEU A 605 17.86 15.77 17.68
N PRO A 606 18.46 16.13 18.82
CA PRO A 606 18.92 15.16 19.81
C PRO A 606 17.81 14.33 20.45
N THR A 607 16.59 14.87 20.52
CA THR A 607 15.41 14.18 21.05
C THR A 607 14.84 13.14 20.09
N VAL A 608 15.20 13.20 18.80
CA VAL A 608 14.76 12.25 17.77
C VAL A 608 15.60 10.96 17.88
N PRO A 609 14.97 9.79 18.11
CA PRO A 609 15.65 8.50 18.13
C PRO A 609 16.36 8.20 16.81
N LYS A 610 17.49 7.48 16.88
CA LYS A 610 18.32 7.18 15.71
C LYS A 610 17.56 6.44 14.60
N GLU A 611 16.61 5.58 14.96
CA GLU A 611 15.77 4.82 14.02
C GLU A 611 14.97 5.73 13.08
N HIS A 612 14.51 6.89 13.56
CA HIS A 612 13.74 7.83 12.75
C HIS A 612 14.61 8.85 11.99
N ARG A 613 15.92 8.90 12.26
CA ARG A 613 16.81 9.90 11.64
C ARG A 613 17.00 9.68 10.14
N THR A 614 17.04 8.43 9.68
CA THR A 614 17.07 8.13 8.23
C THR A 614 15.83 8.67 7.52
N ARG A 615 14.65 8.53 8.13
CA ARG A 615 13.39 9.09 7.60
C ARG A 615 13.42 10.61 7.54
N VAL A 616 13.92 11.26 8.59
CA VAL A 616 14.12 12.71 8.62
C VAL A 616 15.12 13.16 7.56
N ALA A 617 16.19 12.41 7.33
CA ALA A 617 17.18 12.72 6.30
C ALA A 617 16.59 12.63 4.88
N HIS A 618 15.77 11.63 4.58
CA HIS A 618 15.06 11.59 3.29
C HIS A 618 14.09 12.75 3.11
N PHE A 619 13.40 13.17 4.18
CA PHE A 619 12.56 14.36 4.14
C PHE A 619 13.39 15.61 3.81
N LEU A 620 14.53 15.81 4.47
CA LEU A 620 15.44 16.94 4.17
C LEU A 620 15.97 16.89 2.74
N GLU A 621 16.34 15.71 2.25
CA GLU A 621 16.83 15.52 0.88
C GLU A 621 15.80 15.96 -0.17
N LYS A 622 14.54 15.51 -0.01
CA LYS A 622 13.48 15.86 -0.96
C LYS A 622 13.13 17.34 -0.93
N GLN A 623 13.20 17.97 0.25
CA GLN A 623 13.07 19.42 0.40
C GLN A 623 14.30 20.20 -0.14
N GLY A 624 15.35 19.50 -0.59
CA GLY A 624 16.54 20.09 -1.20
C GLY A 624 17.69 20.39 -0.22
N PHE A 625 17.53 20.12 1.07
CA PHE A 625 18.51 20.37 2.14
C PHE A 625 19.50 19.21 2.28
N LYS A 626 20.27 18.93 1.21
CA LYS A 626 21.16 17.76 1.12
C LYS A 626 22.31 17.78 2.14
N GLU A 627 22.85 18.95 2.47
CA GLU A 627 23.95 19.08 3.44
C GLU A 627 23.49 18.69 4.86
N GLN A 628 22.33 19.20 5.27
CA GLN A 628 21.70 18.85 6.53
C GLN A 628 21.28 17.38 6.55
N ALA A 629 20.75 16.87 5.43
CA ALA A 629 20.41 15.46 5.29
C ALA A 629 21.63 14.55 5.52
N LEU A 630 22.81 14.91 5.00
CA LEU A 630 24.05 14.14 5.18
C LEU A 630 24.50 14.09 6.65
N ALA A 631 24.27 15.17 7.40
CA ALA A 631 24.60 15.27 8.82
C ALA A 631 23.64 14.46 9.71
N VAL A 632 22.36 14.42 9.34
CA VAL A 632 21.31 13.72 10.10
C VAL A 632 21.27 12.22 9.78
N SER A 633 21.52 11.84 8.53
CA SER A 633 21.41 10.46 8.08
C SER A 633 22.36 9.55 8.83
N THR A 634 21.84 8.40 9.29
CA THR A 634 22.61 7.35 9.96
C THR A 634 22.95 6.19 9.04
N ASP A 635 22.25 6.07 7.91
CA ASP A 635 22.45 4.99 6.95
C ASP A 635 23.68 5.26 6.06
N PRO A 636 24.70 4.38 6.06
CA PRO A 636 25.88 4.54 5.22
C PRO A 636 25.58 4.61 3.72
N GLU A 637 24.53 3.95 3.23
CA GLU A 637 24.18 3.95 1.80
C GLU A 637 23.59 5.29 1.38
N HIS A 638 22.55 5.74 2.10
CA HIS A 638 21.97 7.06 1.89
C HIS A 638 23.00 8.18 2.02
N ARG A 639 23.88 8.12 3.03
CA ARG A 639 24.97 9.09 3.20
C ARG A 639 25.95 9.09 2.03
N PHE A 640 26.25 7.92 1.46
CA PHE A 640 27.14 7.82 0.31
C PHE A 640 26.52 8.50 -0.91
N GLU A 641 25.25 8.26 -1.20
CA GLU A 641 24.53 8.91 -2.30
C GLU A 641 24.45 10.43 -2.11
N LEU A 642 24.13 10.89 -0.90
CA LEU A 642 24.12 12.31 -0.56
C LEU A 642 25.50 12.95 -0.72
N ALA A 643 26.56 12.28 -0.28
CA ALA A 643 27.94 12.75 -0.43
C ALA A 643 28.33 12.84 -1.91
N LEU A 644 27.92 11.87 -2.74
CA LEU A 644 28.12 11.93 -4.20
C LEU A 644 27.38 13.13 -4.81
N ALA A 645 26.13 13.36 -4.42
CA ALA A 645 25.30 14.46 -4.93
C ALA A 645 25.84 15.85 -4.54
N LEU A 646 26.37 15.99 -3.32
CA LEU A 646 27.06 17.21 -2.86
C LEU A 646 28.48 17.34 -3.44
N GLY A 647 29.02 16.23 -3.93
CA GLY A 647 30.38 16.12 -4.40
C GLY A 647 31.42 16.14 -3.26
N ASP A 648 31.04 15.74 -2.06
CA ASP A 648 31.96 15.55 -0.94
C ASP A 648 32.72 14.24 -1.10
N LEU A 649 33.91 14.36 -1.70
CA LEU A 649 34.76 13.22 -2.01
C LEU A 649 35.39 12.58 -0.77
N VAL A 650 35.51 13.31 0.36
CA VAL A 650 36.20 12.80 1.55
C VAL A 650 35.31 11.82 2.28
N THR A 651 34.06 12.21 2.54
CA THR A 651 33.07 11.34 3.18
C THR A 651 32.67 10.18 2.27
N ALA A 652 32.52 10.42 0.97
CA ALA A 652 32.25 9.35 0.01
C ALA A 652 33.39 8.32 -0.05
N HIS A 653 34.66 8.75 0.02
CA HIS A 653 35.81 7.83 0.05
C HIS A 653 35.85 6.99 1.33
N SER A 654 35.62 7.59 2.51
CA SER A 654 35.57 6.83 3.76
C SER A 654 34.46 5.78 3.75
N LEU A 655 33.26 6.15 3.25
CA LEU A 655 32.11 5.25 3.17
C LEU A 655 32.31 4.14 2.13
N ALA A 656 32.92 4.45 0.98
CA ALA A 656 33.28 3.46 -0.02
C ALA A 656 34.30 2.45 0.52
N LYS A 657 35.26 2.92 1.32
CA LYS A 657 36.27 2.07 1.99
C LYS A 657 35.66 1.14 3.03
N GLU A 658 34.70 1.62 3.81
CA GLU A 658 33.98 0.79 4.78
C GLU A 658 33.11 -0.27 4.10
N ALA A 659 32.40 0.10 3.02
CA ALA A 659 31.51 -0.81 2.29
C ALA A 659 32.24 -1.81 1.40
N ASN A 660 33.46 -1.49 0.94
CA ASN A 660 34.29 -2.27 0.04
C ASN A 660 33.54 -2.84 -1.20
N SER A 661 32.65 -2.03 -1.78
CA SER A 661 31.85 -2.40 -2.95
C SER A 661 32.43 -1.81 -4.23
N GLN A 662 32.63 -2.65 -5.26
CA GLN A 662 33.17 -2.23 -6.56
C GLN A 662 32.29 -1.15 -7.23
N GLN A 663 30.97 -1.24 -7.09
CA GLN A 663 30.05 -0.27 -7.70
C GLN A 663 30.18 1.12 -7.07
N LYS A 664 30.30 1.20 -5.74
CA LYS A 664 30.51 2.46 -5.01
C LYS A 664 31.85 3.10 -5.42
N TRP A 665 32.90 2.29 -5.56
CA TRP A 665 34.19 2.77 -6.09
C TRP A 665 34.11 3.31 -7.51
N ARG A 666 33.31 2.70 -8.41
CA ARG A 666 33.08 3.24 -9.77
C ARG A 666 32.36 4.57 -9.77
N GLN A 667 31.29 4.71 -8.98
CA GLN A 667 30.56 5.97 -8.86
C GLN A 667 31.45 7.08 -8.31
N LEU A 668 32.23 6.78 -7.27
CA LEU A 668 33.22 7.71 -6.72
C LEU A 668 34.32 8.07 -7.73
N ALA A 669 34.79 7.09 -8.51
CA ALA A 669 35.79 7.33 -9.56
C ALA A 669 35.27 8.28 -10.64
N SER A 670 34.02 8.12 -11.07
CA SER A 670 33.39 9.01 -12.05
C SER A 670 33.34 10.45 -11.52
N LEU A 671 32.86 10.64 -10.29
CA LEU A 671 32.79 11.94 -9.64
C LEU A 671 34.18 12.56 -9.41
N ALA A 672 35.15 11.77 -8.97
CA ALA A 672 36.53 12.21 -8.77
C ALA A 672 37.16 12.67 -10.10
N THR A 673 36.86 11.97 -11.20
CA THR A 673 37.30 12.33 -12.56
C THR A 673 36.65 13.64 -13.01
N GLN A 674 35.34 13.80 -12.80
CA GLN A 674 34.61 15.03 -13.13
C GLN A 674 35.18 16.25 -12.37
N LYS A 675 35.58 16.08 -11.11
CA LYS A 675 36.22 17.13 -10.30
C LYS A 675 37.73 17.27 -10.53
N GLY A 676 38.33 16.49 -11.43
CA GLY A 676 39.76 16.56 -11.76
C GLY A 676 40.71 16.02 -10.68
N LYS A 677 40.24 15.24 -9.70
CA LYS A 677 41.08 14.63 -8.66
C LYS A 677 41.67 13.29 -9.12
N LEU A 678 42.66 13.35 -9.99
CA LEU A 678 43.23 12.18 -10.68
C LEU A 678 43.81 11.11 -9.74
N CYS A 679 44.48 11.49 -8.64
CA CYS A 679 45.03 10.52 -7.69
C CYS A 679 43.95 9.70 -6.98
N LEU A 680 42.84 10.36 -6.62
CA LEU A 680 41.70 9.69 -6.00
C LEU A 680 40.98 8.80 -7.02
N ALA A 681 40.79 9.29 -8.24
CA ALA A 681 40.21 8.51 -9.33
C ALA A 681 41.02 7.25 -9.62
N GLN A 682 42.36 7.34 -9.61
CA GLN A 682 43.25 6.19 -9.76
C GLN A 682 43.00 5.12 -8.69
N GLU A 683 42.97 5.52 -7.42
CA GLU A 683 42.71 4.60 -6.31
C GLU A 683 41.34 3.94 -6.45
N CYS A 684 40.31 4.75 -6.72
CA CYS A 684 38.94 4.28 -6.87
C CYS A 684 38.79 3.30 -8.04
N LEU A 685 39.38 3.59 -9.20
CA LEU A 685 39.33 2.70 -10.37
C LEU A 685 40.06 1.37 -10.12
N HIS A 686 41.14 1.39 -9.34
CA HIS A 686 41.86 0.18 -8.94
C HIS A 686 41.02 -0.70 -8.01
N GLN A 687 40.39 -0.11 -6.98
CA GLN A 687 39.49 -0.84 -6.09
C GLN A 687 38.21 -1.32 -6.81
N ALA A 688 37.75 -0.57 -7.81
CA ALA A 688 36.63 -0.94 -8.68
C ALA A 688 36.95 -2.04 -9.70
N GLN A 689 38.22 -2.44 -9.83
CA GLN A 689 38.74 -3.31 -10.88
C GLN A 689 38.32 -2.84 -12.29
N ASP A 690 38.19 -1.52 -12.48
CA ASP A 690 37.92 -0.93 -13.79
C ASP A 690 39.24 -0.69 -14.53
N PHE A 691 39.75 -1.78 -15.08
CA PHE A 691 41.01 -1.78 -15.82
C PHE A 691 40.96 -0.94 -17.10
N GLY A 692 39.76 -0.74 -17.69
CA GLY A 692 39.58 0.12 -18.86
C GLY A 692 39.76 1.59 -18.52
N GLY A 693 39.10 2.05 -17.45
CA GLY A 693 39.28 3.40 -16.92
C GLY A 693 40.72 3.65 -16.45
N LEU A 694 41.34 2.67 -15.78
CA LEU A 694 42.76 2.75 -15.39
C LEU A 694 43.69 2.87 -16.59
N LEU A 695 43.47 2.10 -17.66
CA LEU A 695 44.28 2.18 -18.86
C LEU A 695 44.20 3.57 -19.49
N LEU A 696 43.00 4.12 -19.60
CA LEU A 696 42.79 5.47 -20.12
C LEU A 696 43.49 6.53 -19.26
N LEU A 697 43.36 6.44 -17.94
CA LEU A 697 44.02 7.35 -17.01
C LEU A 697 45.56 7.23 -17.07
N ALA A 698 46.08 6.01 -17.10
CA ALA A 698 47.51 5.75 -17.10
C ALA A 698 48.19 6.18 -18.42
N THR A 699 47.53 5.94 -19.56
CA THR A 699 48.00 6.40 -20.88
C THR A 699 47.93 7.92 -21.01
N SER A 700 46.84 8.54 -20.56
CA SER A 700 46.68 10.01 -20.57
C SER A 700 47.70 10.72 -19.69
N THR A 701 48.08 10.11 -18.55
CA THR A 701 49.09 10.67 -17.63
C THR A 701 50.52 10.28 -17.98
N GLY A 702 50.72 9.35 -18.92
CA GLY A 702 52.05 8.85 -19.30
C GLY A 702 52.76 8.09 -18.16
N ASN A 703 52.03 7.49 -17.22
CA ASN A 703 52.61 6.84 -16.06
C ASN A 703 52.99 5.37 -16.33
N ALA A 704 54.23 5.15 -16.76
CA ALA A 704 54.73 3.81 -17.08
C ALA A 704 54.66 2.81 -15.90
N SER A 705 54.83 3.27 -14.65
CA SER A 705 54.75 2.39 -13.48
C SER A 705 53.33 1.88 -13.22
N MET A 706 52.34 2.72 -13.54
CA MET A 706 50.92 2.39 -13.41
C MET A 706 50.49 1.40 -14.50
N ILE A 707 50.93 1.60 -15.75
CA ILE A 707 50.67 0.66 -16.86
C ILE A 707 51.29 -0.71 -16.56
N GLN A 708 52.46 -0.75 -15.94
CA GLN A 708 53.13 -2.02 -15.60
C GLN A 708 52.35 -2.82 -14.57
N LYS A 709 51.87 -2.16 -13.51
CA LYS A 709 51.00 -2.78 -12.50
C LYS A 709 49.65 -3.19 -13.10
N LEU A 710 49.05 -2.34 -13.92
CA LEU A 710 47.82 -2.67 -14.63
C LEU A 710 47.99 -3.93 -15.50
N GLY A 711 49.12 -4.06 -16.19
CA GLY A 711 49.43 -5.22 -17.00
C GLY A 711 49.53 -6.53 -16.20
N THR A 712 50.14 -6.48 -15.02
CA THR A 712 50.22 -7.65 -14.11
C THR A 712 48.85 -7.99 -13.54
N ASP A 713 48.14 -7.00 -12.99
CA ASP A 713 46.83 -7.21 -12.36
C ASP A 713 45.78 -7.69 -13.38
N ALA A 714 45.87 -7.22 -14.63
CA ALA A 714 45.02 -7.67 -15.73
C ALA A 714 45.35 -9.10 -16.19
N ASP A 715 46.62 -9.53 -16.15
CA ASP A 715 46.98 -10.92 -16.48
C ASP A 715 46.50 -11.88 -15.39
N ASP A 716 46.67 -11.50 -14.12
CA ASP A 716 46.22 -12.29 -12.96
C ASP A 716 44.69 -12.45 -12.93
N THR A 717 43.95 -11.42 -13.34
CA THR A 717 42.48 -11.46 -13.44
C THR A 717 41.94 -12.02 -14.77
N GLY A 718 42.83 -12.45 -15.68
CA GLY A 718 42.46 -13.04 -16.98
C GLY A 718 41.94 -12.03 -18.02
N LYS A 719 42.13 -10.73 -17.81
CA LYS A 719 41.82 -9.65 -18.78
C LYS A 719 42.95 -9.51 -19.80
N ASN A 720 43.12 -10.55 -20.61
CA ASN A 720 44.24 -10.71 -21.54
C ASN A 720 44.42 -9.55 -22.53
N ASN A 721 43.34 -8.93 -23.02
CA ASN A 721 43.43 -7.82 -23.97
C ASN A 721 44.05 -6.57 -23.35
N ILE A 722 43.67 -6.24 -22.11
CA ILE A 722 44.19 -5.06 -21.40
C ILE A 722 45.63 -5.33 -20.97
N SER A 723 45.92 -6.55 -20.52
CA SER A 723 47.28 -6.96 -20.19
C SER A 723 48.21 -6.90 -21.40
N PHE A 724 47.79 -7.49 -22.54
CA PHE A 724 48.51 -7.44 -23.80
C PHE A 724 48.77 -6.00 -24.25
N LEU A 725 47.74 -5.14 -24.23
CA LEU A 725 47.88 -3.74 -24.62
C LEU A 725 48.79 -2.96 -23.67
N SER A 726 48.73 -3.23 -22.37
CA SER A 726 49.59 -2.59 -21.36
C SER A 726 51.06 -2.94 -21.59
N TYR A 727 51.37 -4.22 -21.80
CA TYR A 727 52.74 -4.66 -22.10
C TYR A 727 53.21 -4.20 -23.47
N PHE A 728 52.32 -4.15 -24.46
CA PHE A 728 52.63 -3.65 -25.79
C PHE A 728 53.00 -2.15 -25.75
N ILE A 729 52.25 -1.33 -25.01
CA ILE A 729 52.56 0.10 -24.81
C ILE A 729 53.90 0.28 -24.07
N LEU A 730 54.23 -0.61 -23.13
CA LEU A 730 55.52 -0.60 -22.43
C LEU A 730 56.69 -1.14 -23.26
N GLY A 731 56.43 -1.74 -24.42
CA GLY A 731 57.44 -2.39 -25.25
C GLY A 731 57.92 -3.75 -24.71
N ASP A 732 57.21 -4.36 -23.77
CA ASP A 732 57.50 -5.70 -23.23
C ASP A 732 56.88 -6.77 -24.13
N LEU A 733 57.53 -6.98 -25.28
CA LEU A 733 57.08 -7.89 -26.34
C LEU A 733 57.11 -9.37 -25.90
N ASP A 734 57.99 -9.71 -24.97
CA ASP A 734 58.16 -11.08 -24.48
C ASP A 734 56.90 -11.53 -23.72
N LYS A 735 56.38 -10.67 -22.82
CA LYS A 735 55.11 -10.95 -22.13
C LYS A 735 53.90 -10.95 -23.04
N CYS A 736 53.87 -10.09 -24.05
CA CYS A 736 52.80 -10.09 -25.06
C CYS A 736 52.72 -11.46 -25.76
N LEU A 737 53.88 -12.02 -26.10
CA LEU A 737 54.02 -13.31 -26.75
C LEU A 737 53.66 -14.47 -25.79
N ASP A 738 54.08 -14.38 -24.53
CA ASP A 738 53.70 -15.34 -23.49
C ASP A 738 52.18 -15.37 -23.28
N ILE A 739 51.49 -14.22 -23.29
CA ILE A 739 50.01 -14.14 -23.20
C ILE A 739 49.35 -14.82 -24.41
N LEU A 740 49.87 -14.62 -25.63
CA LEU A 740 49.34 -15.28 -26.83
C LEU A 740 49.53 -16.81 -26.77
N ILE A 741 50.66 -17.28 -26.23
CA ILE A 741 50.90 -18.72 -26.01
C ILE A 741 49.98 -19.27 -24.91
N LYS A 742 49.85 -18.57 -23.78
CA LYS A 742 48.98 -18.93 -22.64
C LYS A 742 47.51 -19.02 -23.04
N THR A 743 47.06 -18.16 -23.97
CA THR A 743 45.69 -18.15 -24.51
C THR A 743 45.46 -19.11 -25.68
N ASP A 744 46.45 -19.94 -26.01
CA ASP A 744 46.44 -20.89 -27.13
C ASP A 744 46.26 -20.26 -28.53
N ARG A 745 46.67 -19.01 -28.70
CA ARG A 745 46.66 -18.30 -29.99
C ARG A 745 48.00 -18.38 -30.67
N ILE A 746 48.47 -19.61 -30.90
CA ILE A 746 49.83 -19.88 -31.42
C ILE A 746 50.06 -19.32 -32.84
N PRO A 747 49.11 -19.39 -33.80
CA PRO A 747 49.30 -18.77 -35.10
C PRO A 747 49.52 -17.25 -34.99
N GLU A 748 48.73 -16.57 -34.16
CA GLU A 748 48.88 -15.13 -33.87
C GLU A 748 50.23 -14.86 -33.20
N ALA A 749 50.66 -15.70 -32.26
CA ALA A 749 51.99 -15.60 -31.63
C ALA A 749 53.12 -15.74 -32.66
N ALA A 750 52.98 -16.63 -33.65
CA ALA A 750 53.96 -16.81 -34.72
C ALA A 750 54.04 -15.59 -35.65
N PHE A 751 52.90 -15.01 -36.02
CA PHE A 751 52.85 -13.75 -36.78
C PHE A 751 53.40 -12.56 -35.98
N PHE A 752 53.08 -12.48 -34.69
CA PHE A 752 53.58 -11.47 -33.78
C PHE A 752 55.11 -11.58 -33.62
N ALA A 753 55.63 -12.79 -33.40
CA ALA A 753 57.06 -13.04 -33.33
C ALA A 753 57.76 -12.71 -34.65
N ARG A 754 57.19 -13.10 -35.80
CA ARG A 754 57.76 -12.72 -37.11
C ARG A 754 57.91 -11.21 -37.28
N THR A 755 56.98 -10.44 -36.75
CA THR A 755 56.92 -8.98 -36.94
C THR A 755 57.76 -8.24 -35.91
N TYR A 756 57.70 -8.63 -34.63
CA TYR A 756 58.26 -7.86 -33.52
C TYR A 756 59.40 -8.57 -32.77
N ALA A 757 59.48 -9.90 -32.81
CA ALA A 757 60.53 -10.68 -32.14
C ALA A 757 61.03 -11.89 -32.98
N PRO A 758 61.68 -11.67 -34.15
CA PRO A 758 62.12 -12.74 -35.05
C PRO A 758 62.99 -13.83 -34.42
N SER A 759 63.71 -13.52 -33.35
CA SER A 759 64.51 -14.48 -32.57
C SER A 759 63.69 -15.62 -31.96
N LYS A 760 62.41 -15.39 -31.62
CA LYS A 760 61.53 -16.38 -30.98
C LYS A 760 60.65 -17.15 -31.98
N ILE A 761 60.76 -16.89 -33.28
CA ILE A 761 59.87 -17.50 -34.28
C ILE A 761 60.05 -19.03 -34.36
N SER A 762 61.29 -19.52 -34.31
CA SER A 762 61.61 -20.96 -34.44
C SER A 762 60.97 -21.77 -33.31
N SER A 763 61.05 -21.30 -32.06
CA SER A 763 60.44 -21.98 -30.92
C SER A 763 58.92 -22.02 -31.00
N ILE A 764 58.28 -20.93 -31.45
CA ILE A 764 56.81 -20.86 -31.56
C ILE A 764 56.31 -21.68 -32.75
N VAL A 765 57.02 -21.68 -33.87
CA VAL A 765 56.66 -22.52 -35.04
C VAL A 765 56.80 -24.01 -34.69
N LYS A 766 57.77 -24.39 -33.85
CA LYS A 766 57.86 -25.75 -33.29
C LYS A 766 56.63 -26.09 -32.44
N LEU A 767 56.25 -25.21 -31.50
CA LEU A 767 55.02 -25.37 -30.71
C LEU A 767 53.77 -25.42 -31.58
N TRP A 768 53.69 -24.59 -32.62
CA TRP A 768 52.59 -24.58 -33.58
C TRP A 768 52.53 -25.89 -34.36
N LYS A 769 53.68 -26.39 -34.80
CA LYS A 769 53.81 -27.66 -35.52
C LYS A 769 53.38 -28.84 -34.65
N GLU A 770 53.80 -28.87 -33.39
CA GLU A 770 53.39 -29.89 -32.42
C GLU A 770 51.86 -29.87 -32.21
N LYS A 771 51.27 -28.72 -31.88
CA LYS A 771 49.82 -28.60 -31.70
C LYS A 771 49.03 -28.89 -32.97
N LEU A 772 49.47 -28.41 -34.12
CA LEU A 772 48.79 -28.65 -35.40
C LEU A 772 48.90 -30.12 -35.81
N SER A 773 49.99 -30.81 -35.46
CA SER A 773 50.20 -32.22 -35.77
C SER A 773 49.28 -33.17 -34.98
N THR A 774 48.74 -32.74 -33.82
CA THR A 774 47.70 -33.50 -33.10
C THR A 774 46.38 -33.51 -33.85
N VAL A 775 46.04 -32.41 -34.54
CA VAL A 775 44.82 -32.27 -35.34
C VAL A 775 45.01 -32.83 -36.76
N SER A 776 46.13 -32.51 -37.41
CA SER A 776 46.49 -33.00 -38.75
C SER A 776 48.00 -33.03 -38.94
N LYS A 777 48.55 -34.25 -39.02
CA LYS A 777 49.98 -34.47 -39.29
C LYS A 777 50.44 -33.83 -40.60
N LYS A 778 49.58 -33.82 -41.63
CA LYS A 778 49.90 -33.23 -42.95
C LYS A 778 50.00 -31.69 -42.87
N ALA A 779 49.13 -31.05 -42.10
CA ALA A 779 49.16 -29.61 -41.91
C ALA A 779 50.38 -29.17 -41.06
N GLY A 780 50.71 -29.89 -39.98
CA GLY A 780 51.91 -29.61 -39.19
C GLY A 780 53.21 -29.74 -39.99
N GLN A 781 53.31 -30.72 -40.90
CA GLN A 781 54.48 -30.88 -41.78
C GLN A 781 54.65 -29.75 -42.80
N SER A 782 53.58 -29.01 -43.12
CA SER A 782 53.62 -27.89 -44.07
C SER A 782 54.19 -26.59 -43.48
N LEU A 783 54.30 -26.50 -42.15
CA LEU A 783 54.93 -25.37 -41.48
C LEU A 783 56.45 -25.47 -41.56
N ALA A 784 57.06 -24.52 -42.26
CA ALA A 784 58.50 -24.39 -42.39
C ALA A 784 59.08 -23.57 -41.23
N ASP A 785 60.14 -24.09 -40.61
CA ASP A 785 60.90 -23.42 -39.57
C ASP A 785 62.02 -22.56 -40.21
N PRO A 786 62.12 -21.26 -39.92
CA PRO A 786 63.15 -20.37 -40.47
C PRO A 786 64.59 -20.81 -40.23
N GLU A 787 64.88 -21.54 -39.14
CA GLU A 787 66.23 -22.09 -38.89
C GLU A 787 66.56 -23.28 -39.79
N GLN A 788 65.55 -24.07 -40.16
CA GLN A 788 65.73 -25.29 -40.97
C GLN A 788 65.70 -24.99 -42.47
N TYR A 789 64.91 -23.98 -42.88
CA TYR A 789 64.68 -23.63 -44.27
C TYR A 789 64.90 -22.13 -44.51
N GLU A 790 66.12 -21.66 -44.25
CA GLU A 790 66.50 -20.24 -44.37
C GLU A 790 66.24 -19.67 -45.78
N ASN A 791 66.34 -20.49 -46.82
CA ASN A 791 66.05 -20.13 -48.21
C ASN A 791 64.58 -19.71 -48.46
N LEU A 792 63.64 -20.12 -47.60
CA LEU A 792 62.23 -19.74 -47.70
C LEU A 792 61.92 -18.41 -46.99
N PHE A 793 62.85 -17.87 -46.21
CA PHE A 793 62.68 -16.65 -45.41
C PHE A 793 63.76 -15.61 -45.72
N PRO A 794 63.66 -14.89 -46.86
CA PRO A 794 64.62 -13.86 -47.24
C PRO A 794 64.65 -12.73 -46.19
N GLY A 795 65.85 -12.26 -45.83
CA GLY A 795 66.04 -11.18 -44.85
C GLY A 795 65.97 -11.60 -43.37
N TYR A 796 65.91 -12.91 -43.05
CA TYR A 796 65.83 -13.37 -41.66
C TYR A 796 67.02 -12.94 -40.78
N ARG A 797 68.26 -13.11 -41.28
CA ARG A 797 69.47 -12.68 -40.56
C ARG A 797 69.52 -11.16 -40.33
N GLU A 798 69.02 -10.41 -41.29
CA GLU A 798 68.91 -8.95 -41.20
C GLU A 798 67.88 -8.54 -40.15
N ALA A 799 66.73 -9.22 -40.10
CA ALA A 799 65.71 -9.01 -39.10
C ALA A 799 66.20 -9.30 -37.67
N LEU A 800 67.02 -10.32 -37.47
CA LEU A 800 67.65 -10.62 -36.16
C LEU A 800 68.58 -9.49 -35.68
N LYS A 801 69.34 -8.87 -36.61
CA LYS A 801 70.17 -7.71 -36.29
C LYS A 801 69.33 -6.49 -35.90
N VAL A 802 68.28 -6.21 -36.69
CA VAL A 802 67.36 -5.09 -36.45
C VAL A 802 66.62 -5.25 -35.12
N GLU A 803 66.20 -6.47 -34.77
CA GLU A 803 65.55 -6.75 -33.49
C GLU A 803 66.45 -6.40 -32.29
N GLN A 804 67.73 -6.80 -32.33
CA GLN A 804 68.66 -6.49 -31.25
C GLN A 804 68.88 -4.98 -31.09
N PHE A 805 68.95 -4.24 -32.19
CA PHE A 805 69.02 -2.78 -32.20
C PHE A 805 67.76 -2.14 -31.60
N LEU A 806 66.58 -2.56 -32.07
CA LEU A 806 65.29 -2.03 -31.60
C LEU A 806 65.01 -2.35 -30.12
N ARG A 807 65.45 -3.52 -29.61
CA ARG A 807 65.31 -3.88 -28.17
C ARG A 807 66.15 -2.99 -27.26
N GLU A 808 67.29 -2.49 -27.72
CA GLU A 808 68.11 -1.55 -26.94
C GLU A 808 67.52 -0.14 -26.97
N GLU A 809 66.87 0.23 -28.06
CA GLU A 809 66.19 1.51 -28.21
C GLU A 809 64.85 1.56 -27.46
N SER A 810 64.04 0.50 -27.51
CA SER A 810 62.73 0.40 -26.84
C SER A 810 62.84 0.47 -25.30
N LYS A 811 63.99 0.11 -24.73
CA LYS A 811 64.29 0.25 -23.30
C LYS A 811 64.47 1.71 -22.88
N LYS A 812 64.76 2.63 -23.81
CA LYS A 812 64.94 4.05 -23.52
C LYS A 812 63.58 4.72 -23.41
N LYS A 813 63.17 5.04 -22.18
CA LYS A 813 61.94 5.81 -21.92
C LYS A 813 62.18 7.27 -22.27
N ILE A 814 61.50 7.75 -23.30
CA ILE A 814 61.56 9.14 -23.76
C ILE A 814 60.56 9.97 -22.96
N SER A 815 60.93 11.17 -22.51
CA SER A 815 60.00 12.10 -21.87
C SER A 815 58.90 12.51 -22.85
N ALA A 816 57.66 12.58 -22.38
CA ALA A 816 56.51 12.99 -23.20
C ALA A 816 56.71 14.38 -23.87
N SER A 817 57.49 15.28 -23.25
CA SER A 817 57.85 16.58 -23.82
C SER A 817 58.62 16.52 -25.15
N ALA A 818 59.30 15.42 -25.43
CA ALA A 818 60.07 15.24 -26.67
C ALA A 818 59.21 14.72 -27.84
N PHE A 819 57.93 14.40 -27.61
CA PHE A 819 57.02 13.83 -28.61
C PHE A 819 56.97 14.59 -29.96
N PRO A 820 56.96 15.94 -30.01
CA PRO A 820 56.93 16.65 -31.30
C PRO A 820 58.14 16.38 -32.21
N ASN A 821 59.25 15.94 -31.62
CA ASN A 821 60.50 15.64 -32.32
C ASN A 821 60.69 14.14 -32.58
N VAL A 822 59.76 13.28 -32.12
CA VAL A 822 59.83 11.83 -32.33
C VAL A 822 59.14 11.51 -33.65
N GLN A 823 59.86 10.83 -34.54
CA GLN A 823 59.30 10.37 -35.80
C GLN A 823 58.24 9.28 -35.55
N PRO A 824 57.04 9.37 -36.16
CA PRO A 824 56.02 8.34 -36.06
C PRO A 824 56.53 6.98 -36.56
N ASN A 825 56.09 5.88 -35.92
CA ASN A 825 56.50 4.52 -36.29
C ASN A 825 56.21 4.13 -37.76
N VAL A 826 55.27 4.82 -38.41
CA VAL A 826 54.90 4.59 -39.83
C VAL A 826 55.99 5.11 -40.79
N GLU A 827 56.70 6.17 -40.38
CA GLU A 827 57.75 6.81 -41.19
C GLU A 827 59.14 6.25 -40.87
N ARG A 828 59.29 5.55 -39.74
CA ARG A 828 60.53 4.90 -39.34
C ARG A 828 60.86 3.74 -40.27
N LYS A 829 62.15 3.61 -40.58
CA LYS A 829 62.70 2.50 -41.38
C LYS A 829 63.81 1.82 -40.58
N PRO A 830 63.45 0.85 -39.71
CA PRO A 830 64.39 0.28 -38.74
C PRO A 830 65.65 -0.34 -39.33
N PHE A 831 65.57 -0.88 -40.55
CA PHE A 831 66.71 -1.48 -41.24
C PHE A 831 67.75 -0.44 -41.67
N GLU A 832 67.32 0.71 -42.21
CA GLU A 832 68.19 1.82 -42.61
C GLU A 832 68.81 2.50 -41.37
N GLU A 833 68.03 2.64 -40.30
CA GLU A 833 68.47 3.19 -39.01
C GLU A 833 69.54 2.32 -38.34
N MET A 834 69.36 0.99 -38.36
CA MET A 834 70.35 0.04 -37.85
C MET A 834 71.65 0.10 -38.68
N LEU A 835 71.57 0.13 -40.01
CA LEU A 835 72.74 0.27 -40.89
C LEU A 835 73.51 1.56 -40.62
N ALA A 836 72.81 2.68 -40.46
CA ALA A 836 73.41 3.96 -40.10
C ALA A 836 74.08 3.91 -38.71
N ALA A 837 73.48 3.21 -37.74
CA ALA A 837 74.05 3.02 -36.41
C ALA A 837 75.30 2.11 -36.40
N GLU A 838 75.32 1.07 -37.24
CA GLU A 838 76.48 0.17 -37.44
C GLU A 838 77.64 0.91 -38.10
N GLN A 839 77.37 1.72 -39.14
CA GLN A 839 78.36 2.59 -39.79
C GLN A 839 78.90 3.67 -38.87
N ALA A 840 78.07 4.19 -37.95
CA ALA A 840 78.48 5.16 -36.95
C ALA A 840 79.14 4.52 -35.70
N THR A 841 79.38 3.21 -35.67
CA THR A 841 79.91 2.43 -34.52
C THR A 841 79.08 2.55 -33.22
N ARG A 842 77.82 2.97 -33.33
CA ARG A 842 76.89 3.09 -32.18
C ARG A 842 76.22 1.77 -31.83
N PHE A 843 76.30 0.77 -32.71
CA PHE A 843 75.73 -0.56 -32.52
C PHE A 843 76.68 -1.62 -33.09
N THR A 844 76.88 -2.71 -32.35
CA THR A 844 77.65 -3.88 -32.79
C THR A 844 76.80 -5.13 -32.59
N TYR A 845 76.50 -5.83 -33.68
CA TYR A 845 75.72 -7.07 -33.61
C TYR A 845 76.49 -8.16 -32.86
N LYS A 846 75.85 -8.78 -31.87
CA LYS A 846 76.43 -9.91 -31.14
C LYS A 846 75.89 -11.20 -31.74
N VAL A 847 76.70 -11.88 -32.54
CA VAL A 847 76.38 -13.23 -33.02
C VAL A 847 76.40 -14.17 -31.82
N ALA A 848 75.28 -14.84 -31.53
CA ALA A 848 75.28 -15.93 -30.57
C ALA A 848 76.01 -17.15 -31.17
N THR A 849 77.33 -17.23 -31.01
CA THR A 849 78.09 -18.45 -31.35
C THR A 849 77.92 -19.48 -30.25
N SER A 850 77.25 -20.58 -30.59
CA SER A 850 77.31 -21.84 -29.86
C SER A 850 78.68 -22.50 -30.07
N THR A 851 79.66 -22.12 -29.24
CA THR A 851 80.85 -22.94 -28.97
C THR A 851 80.76 -23.40 -27.52
N ILE A 852 80.60 -24.71 -27.38
CA ILE A 852 80.73 -25.45 -26.12
C ILE A 852 82.20 -25.35 -25.69
N GLU A 853 82.50 -24.52 -24.69
CA GLU A 853 83.44 -24.88 -23.65
C GLU A 853 82.62 -25.15 -22.39
N MET A 854 82.71 -26.39 -21.91
CA MET A 854 82.06 -26.84 -20.69
C MET A 854 82.50 -25.98 -19.50
N GLY A 855 81.59 -25.14 -19.03
CA GLY A 855 81.58 -24.59 -17.69
C GLY A 855 80.19 -24.80 -17.12
N GLU A 856 80.07 -25.71 -16.16
CA GLU A 856 78.85 -26.05 -15.41
C GLU A 856 78.09 -24.79 -14.97
N SER A 857 76.84 -24.60 -15.42
CA SER A 857 75.81 -23.74 -14.76
C SER A 857 74.53 -23.48 -15.58
N THR A 858 74.38 -23.94 -16.83
CA THR A 858 73.23 -23.54 -17.67
C THR A 858 72.40 -24.68 -18.28
N THR A 859 72.56 -25.90 -17.78
CA THR A 859 71.63 -27.02 -18.05
C THR A 859 70.67 -27.31 -16.89
N GLU A 860 70.83 -26.68 -15.73
CA GLU A 860 69.92 -26.87 -14.58
C GLU A 860 68.69 -25.94 -14.61
N SER A 861 68.77 -24.75 -15.22
CA SER A 861 67.66 -23.77 -15.18
C SER A 861 66.55 -23.95 -16.23
N LEU A 862 66.75 -24.86 -17.20
CA LEU A 862 65.78 -25.13 -18.27
C LEU A 862 65.00 -26.43 -18.07
N THR A 863 65.53 -27.39 -17.30
CA THR A 863 64.79 -28.58 -16.87
C THR A 863 63.87 -28.30 -15.68
N GLU A 864 64.18 -27.33 -14.82
CA GLU A 864 63.27 -26.91 -13.73
C GLU A 864 62.05 -26.13 -14.25
N ARG A 865 62.16 -25.35 -15.33
CA ARG A 865 61.02 -24.58 -15.91
C ARG A 865 60.04 -25.39 -16.77
N LEU A 866 60.37 -26.65 -17.06
CA LEU A 866 59.50 -27.59 -17.77
C LEU A 866 58.89 -28.66 -16.85
N GLN A 867 59.26 -28.68 -15.56
CA GLN A 867 58.67 -29.57 -14.55
C GLN A 867 57.53 -28.93 -13.74
N ASP A 868 57.37 -27.60 -13.77
CA ASP A 868 56.25 -26.90 -13.10
C ASP A 868 54.93 -26.89 -13.89
N LEU A 869 54.87 -27.62 -15.00
CA LEU A 869 53.65 -27.87 -15.77
C LEU A 869 53.42 -29.37 -15.91
N ASP A 870 53.18 -30.05 -14.78
CA ASP A 870 52.62 -31.40 -14.79
C ASP A 870 51.15 -31.38 -14.33
N ILE A 871 50.30 -31.62 -15.32
CA ILE A 871 48.88 -31.88 -15.19
C ILE A 871 48.73 -33.24 -14.51
N GLY A 872 48.50 -33.25 -13.20
CA GLY A 872 48.09 -34.48 -12.52
C GLY A 872 48.38 -34.56 -11.03
N LYS A 873 47.63 -33.80 -10.20
CA LYS A 873 47.25 -34.17 -8.80
C LYS A 873 46.46 -33.04 -8.10
N ILE A 874 45.16 -32.94 -8.38
CA ILE A 874 44.14 -32.53 -7.39
C ILE A 874 42.96 -33.49 -7.52
N ILE A 875 43.21 -34.77 -7.23
CA ILE A 875 42.21 -35.73 -6.77
C ILE A 875 42.91 -36.55 -5.68
N SER A 876 42.89 -36.05 -4.43
CA SER A 876 42.92 -36.84 -3.18
C SER A 876 43.44 -36.01 -1.99
N SER A 877 42.59 -35.21 -1.35
CA SER A 877 42.75 -34.87 0.07
C SER A 877 41.49 -34.18 0.63
N SER A 878 40.50 -34.96 1.02
CA SER A 878 39.69 -34.67 2.22
C SER A 878 38.79 -35.86 2.56
N THR A 879 39.25 -36.71 3.46
CA THR A 879 38.41 -37.64 4.23
C THR A 879 38.38 -37.21 5.70
N GLY A 880 37.15 -37.02 6.22
CA GLY A 880 36.78 -36.96 7.65
C GLY A 880 36.08 -35.64 8.00
N LYS A 881 34.85 -35.55 8.52
CA LYS A 881 33.85 -36.49 9.10
C LYS A 881 32.46 -35.78 9.14
N SER A 882 31.38 -36.58 9.16
CA SER A 882 29.99 -36.40 9.72
C SER A 882 29.15 -35.18 9.28
N ASP A 883 27.85 -35.23 8.89
CA ASP A 883 26.76 -36.21 9.09
C ASP A 883 25.71 -36.08 7.95
N LEU A 884 24.96 -37.16 7.71
CA LEU A 884 23.74 -37.23 6.86
C LEU A 884 22.50 -37.31 7.78
N PRO A 885 21.28 -36.90 7.34
CA PRO A 885 20.34 -37.77 6.58
C PRO A 885 19.61 -37.01 5.44
N GLU A 886 18.89 -37.57 4.46
CA GLU A 886 18.32 -38.90 4.18
C GLU A 886 17.94 -38.98 2.67
N LYS A 887 18.32 -40.09 1.98
CA LYS A 887 17.51 -40.98 1.10
C LYS A 887 16.49 -40.35 0.10
N ILE A 888 16.52 -40.59 -1.23
CA ILE A 888 15.96 -41.80 -1.91
C ILE A 888 16.05 -41.73 -3.47
N MET A 889 16.43 -42.88 -4.09
CA MET A 889 16.08 -43.52 -5.40
C MET A 889 16.31 -42.81 -6.77
N LYS A 890 17.23 -43.33 -7.61
CA LYS A 890 17.05 -44.25 -8.80
C LYS A 890 16.15 -43.67 -9.92
N THR A 891 16.62 -43.43 -11.16
CA THR A 891 16.75 -44.48 -12.21
C THR A 891 17.38 -43.97 -13.53
N THR A 892 18.31 -44.77 -14.06
CA THR A 892 18.62 -45.19 -15.46
C THR A 892 18.20 -44.38 -16.73
N SER A 893 19.23 -43.98 -17.50
CA SER A 893 19.48 -44.15 -18.96
C SER A 893 18.35 -44.15 -20.01
N SER A 894 18.46 -43.32 -21.07
CA SER A 894 19.06 -43.70 -22.38
C SER A 894 18.76 -42.73 -23.55
N SER A 895 19.70 -42.71 -24.51
CA SER A 895 19.61 -42.33 -25.93
C SER A 895 19.61 -40.85 -26.40
N ARG A 896 20.62 -40.54 -27.22
CA ARG A 896 20.87 -39.42 -28.18
C ARG A 896 19.76 -39.29 -29.26
N PRO A 897 19.75 -38.28 -30.19
CA PRO A 897 20.76 -37.27 -30.55
C PRO A 897 20.25 -35.81 -30.81
N LEU A 898 21.23 -34.95 -31.08
CA LEU A 898 21.20 -33.57 -31.62
C LEU A 898 20.08 -33.23 -32.62
N THR A 899 19.46 -32.07 -32.39
CA THR A 899 19.07 -31.09 -33.42
C THR A 899 19.00 -29.72 -32.75
N VAL A 900 19.47 -28.70 -33.47
CA VAL A 900 19.51 -27.29 -33.10
C VAL A 900 18.18 -26.70 -33.56
N ASP A 901 17.43 -26.06 -32.67
CA ASP A 901 16.37 -25.13 -33.03
C ASP A 901 16.50 -23.88 -32.14
N GLU A 902 16.44 -22.75 -32.84
CA GLU A 902 16.32 -21.39 -32.35
C GLU A 902 14.94 -21.20 -31.71
N ASP A 903 14.87 -20.52 -30.57
CA ASP A 903 13.74 -19.67 -30.17
C ASP A 903 14.13 -18.81 -28.96
N ASP A 904 13.51 -17.64 -28.89
CA ASP A 904 13.41 -16.69 -27.76
C ASP A 904 14.50 -15.62 -27.59
N LEU A 905 14.42 -14.58 -28.43
CA LEU A 905 14.73 -13.19 -28.03
C LEU A 905 13.69 -12.24 -28.66
N ASP A 906 12.49 -12.18 -28.07
CA ASP A 906 11.56 -11.07 -28.24
C ASP A 906 11.90 -9.96 -27.23
N LEU A 907 12.37 -8.82 -27.76
CA LEU A 907 12.44 -7.56 -27.04
C LEU A 907 11.96 -6.46 -27.99
N ASP A 908 10.74 -6.01 -27.71
CA ASP A 908 10.04 -4.90 -28.34
C ASP A 908 10.90 -3.63 -28.38
N LEU A 909 11.03 -3.05 -29.58
CA LEU A 909 11.50 -1.69 -29.78
C LEU A 909 10.47 -0.92 -30.61
N GLU A 910 9.98 0.16 -30.00
CA GLU A 910 8.99 1.10 -30.51
C GLU A 910 9.42 1.70 -31.86
N ILE A 911 8.48 1.68 -32.81
CA ILE A 911 8.63 2.24 -34.16
C ILE A 911 8.11 3.67 -34.15
N ASP A 912 8.97 4.62 -34.51
CA ASP A 912 8.63 6.00 -34.81
C ASP A 912 8.54 6.14 -36.35
N ASP A 913 7.31 6.28 -36.85
CA ASP A 913 6.98 6.42 -38.27
C ASP A 913 7.27 7.83 -38.76
N THR A 914 8.28 8.01 -39.62
CA THR A 914 8.24 8.99 -40.73
C THR A 914 9.47 8.84 -41.62
N ILE A 915 9.29 8.37 -42.87
CA ILE A 915 9.96 8.88 -44.08
C ILE A 915 9.30 8.18 -45.28
N ASP A 916 8.53 8.97 -46.03
CA ASP A 916 7.92 8.62 -47.30
C ASP A 916 8.98 8.77 -48.41
N THR A 917 9.07 7.77 -49.30
CA THR A 917 10.00 7.72 -50.43
C THR A 917 9.23 7.55 -51.72
N THR A 918 8.97 8.65 -52.44
CA THR A 918 8.68 8.57 -53.88
C THR A 918 9.34 9.71 -54.66
N ARG A 919 10.24 9.33 -55.59
CA ARG A 919 10.76 10.18 -56.67
C ARG A 919 9.90 9.97 -57.91
N HIS A 920 9.44 11.04 -58.56
CA HIS A 920 9.96 11.51 -59.86
C HIS A 920 9.05 12.55 -60.55
N HIS A 921 9.73 13.61 -61.02
CA HIS A 921 9.52 14.39 -62.26
C HIS A 921 8.15 14.98 -62.63
N GLY A 922 8.17 16.30 -62.84
CA GLY A 922 7.87 16.82 -64.18
C GLY A 922 6.84 17.93 -64.26
N SER A 923 7.32 19.17 -64.15
CA SER A 923 6.95 20.36 -64.95
C SER A 923 5.49 20.81 -65.13
N HIS A 924 5.36 22.13 -65.00
CA HIS A 924 4.48 23.06 -65.72
C HIS A 924 3.14 23.47 -65.10
N LYS A 925 3.13 24.76 -64.74
CA LYS A 925 2.21 25.83 -65.22
C LYS A 925 0.85 26.01 -64.54
N ASP A 926 0.74 27.21 -63.95
CA ASP A 926 -0.22 28.27 -64.32
C ASP A 926 -1.69 28.19 -63.85
N PHE A 927 -2.08 29.28 -63.16
CA PHE A 927 -3.43 29.80 -62.85
C PHE A 927 -4.28 28.91 -61.91
N GLN A 928 -4.93 29.42 -60.86
CA GLN A 928 -5.54 30.73 -60.61
C GLN A 928 -5.72 30.91 -59.10
#